data_AF-A0A1G6VSX1-F1
#
_entry.id   AF-A0A1G6VSX1-F1
#
_cell.length_a   1.000
_cell.length_b   1.000
_cell.length_c   1.000
_cell.angle_alpha   90.00
_cell.angle_beta   90.00
_cell.angle_gamma   90.00
#
_symmetry.space_group_name_H-M   'P 1'
#
loop_
_entity.id
_entity.type
_entity.pdbx_description
1 polymer ?
#
loop_
_entity_poly.entity_id
_entity_poly.type
_entity_poly.pdbx_seq_one_letter_code
_entity_poly.pdbx_strand_id
1 'polypeptide(L)'
;MNSSPTRLNNLLKGLALTCLLTPISLTSMAQKIITNPLVGFDGKNPNLKIVKISLSDTATVLNFETTAPAGNWIRIPKNTYIQVNGAKEKLFIKTTKGIPFNEKYTMPASGKTSYELVFPKIAATTGMIDYGEDSSDGWKIYDIELIKKQTPLPAFLYTEWYNKKNSDLAIAFYNKAVVLDQQVWAYKAITQKGNHYNLTLSNNKTTKQIIIEKLANNELNLTIGKLSTRLSSNKENCTQVLSKEVYQLPLLKNDSAVFSGYIKNYSPKLNTKTLMLAIDNIITGEQENALLNIEPNGYFYRKIPVYHLQRVFLRSDVADENDIYLEPGKTLFVVLGNGPIKYAGSAAELNENLRQLNSIDQYDYQRTQEKLVNMKPNDYKAYLLGLQAIEQTKLDSLNQLGKVSAKAYQVKKKDILLEYANHMMEYHWNYEYAYKSAFKLSDTAKVNVEAYPAGYYNFINNHDFNNELNVISNSYSTFINRIKFIPVFRMSRYTHNYKDIVTALKSSGEPLSENDIAFEKLINENGLSLVTDSVSEPIAKKWAADHNAFINEFVNNIFKNRYYTTLDSATGIKQGILIDLMRAQDFAKPVVSQLTPLDEKHLTLAKQNVSNPFLKQYIELKNNETLKQIEINKTAGGYFVNETPKVEADKIFDNIMAKYVGKVILVDFWATWCGPCLNGIKEIKPLKEEMKDSNVAFVYITNETSPLATYQNMTPGIKGQHYRLDNDAWRYLADKFKITGIPHQVLVSKEGKVVNPHLGFLDNKEIKQLLEKQL
;
A
#
# COMPACT_ATOMS: atom_id res chain seq x y z
N MET A 1 -0.40 77.65 -2.52
CA MET A 1 -0.57 79.11 -2.36
C MET A 1 -0.93 79.41 -0.91
N ASN A 2 -0.28 80.42 -0.36
CA ASN A 2 -0.43 81.04 0.97
C ASN A 2 0.12 80.29 2.20
N SER A 3 1.40 80.58 2.41
CA SER A 3 2.18 80.58 3.66
C SER A 3 1.67 81.60 4.69
N SER A 4 1.75 81.27 5.98
CA SER A 4 2.40 82.08 7.04
C SER A 4 2.12 81.57 8.47
N PRO A 5 2.95 81.92 9.47
CA PRO A 5 3.27 81.06 10.61
C PRO A 5 2.96 81.67 12.00
N THR A 6 3.58 81.08 13.04
CA THR A 6 3.90 81.62 14.40
C THR A 6 2.76 81.67 15.44
N ARG A 7 2.98 81.63 16.77
CA ARG A 7 3.96 81.08 17.75
C ARG A 7 3.40 81.53 19.12
N LEU A 8 3.66 80.77 20.18
CA LEU A 8 3.76 81.16 21.60
C LEU A 8 2.53 81.63 22.43
N ASN A 9 2.23 80.81 23.43
CA ASN A 9 2.28 81.08 24.89
C ASN A 9 1.45 82.20 25.55
N ASN A 10 0.53 81.73 26.41
CA ASN A 10 0.54 81.85 27.88
C ASN A 10 -0.46 82.77 28.62
N LEU A 11 -1.04 82.11 29.64
CA LEU A 11 -1.42 82.57 30.99
C LEU A 11 -2.82 83.16 31.29
N LEU A 12 -3.68 82.24 31.78
CA LEU A 12 -4.26 82.17 33.14
C LEU A 12 -5.32 83.19 33.62
N LYS A 13 -6.50 82.63 33.94
CA LYS A 13 -7.26 82.63 35.24
C LYS A 13 -8.72 82.19 34.93
N GLY A 14 -9.44 81.32 35.64
CA GLY A 14 -9.30 80.60 36.91
C GLY A 14 -10.72 80.15 37.38
N LEU A 15 -10.78 79.16 38.29
CA LEU A 15 -11.93 78.55 39.00
C LEU A 15 -12.61 77.35 38.29
N ALA A 16 -12.27 76.08 38.61
CA ALA A 16 -12.43 75.30 39.85
C ALA A 16 -13.82 74.64 40.00
N LEU A 17 -13.88 73.33 39.69
CA LEU A 17 -14.83 72.40 40.31
C LEU A 17 -14.18 71.01 40.42
N THR A 18 -14.06 70.54 41.66
CA THR A 18 -13.48 69.28 42.08
C THR A 18 -14.45 68.12 41.82
N CYS A 19 -14.00 67.09 41.08
CA CYS A 19 -14.64 65.77 41.05
C CYS A 19 -13.63 64.70 41.45
N LEU A 20 -14.04 63.84 42.40
CA LEU A 20 -13.28 62.71 42.93
C LEU A 20 -12.84 61.74 41.81
N LEU A 21 -11.55 61.41 41.80
CA LEU A 21 -10.98 60.27 41.07
C LEU A 21 -10.88 59.07 42.02
N THR A 22 -11.71 58.06 41.81
CA THR A 22 -11.44 56.69 42.29
C THR A 22 -10.54 55.99 41.27
N PRO A 23 -9.38 55.42 41.67
CA PRO A 23 -8.59 54.61 40.76
C PRO A 23 -9.27 53.24 40.58
N ILE A 24 -9.78 52.97 39.39
CA ILE A 24 -10.11 51.60 38.97
C ILE A 24 -8.77 50.90 38.76
N SER A 25 -8.40 50.06 39.72
CA SER A 25 -7.33 49.09 39.59
C SER A 25 -7.68 48.12 38.45
N LEU A 26 -7.10 48.36 37.27
CA LEU A 26 -6.99 47.36 36.21
C LEU A 26 -6.12 46.21 36.73
N THR A 27 -6.74 45.21 37.34
CA THR A 27 -6.11 43.91 37.55
C THR A 27 -5.79 43.34 36.17
N SER A 28 -4.52 43.30 35.78
CA SER A 28 -4.08 42.53 34.64
C SER A 28 -4.42 41.07 34.91
N MET A 29 -5.42 40.53 34.21
CA MET A 29 -5.70 39.10 34.26
C MET A 29 -4.45 38.37 33.77
N ALA A 30 -3.88 37.51 34.61
CA ALA A 30 -2.66 36.78 34.30
C ALA A 30 -2.94 35.76 33.16
N GLN A 31 -2.76 36.18 31.92
CA GLN A 31 -2.92 35.33 30.74
C GLN A 31 -1.63 34.54 30.52
N LYS A 32 -1.71 33.20 30.55
CA LYS A 32 -0.57 32.34 30.21
C LYS A 32 -0.50 32.20 28.69
N ILE A 33 0.61 32.65 28.11
CA ILE A 33 0.85 32.58 26.66
C ILE A 33 1.95 31.55 26.38
N ILE A 34 1.66 30.60 25.49
CA ILE A 34 2.61 29.64 24.95
C ILE A 34 2.80 29.97 23.47
N THR A 35 4.00 30.35 23.06
CA THR A 35 4.35 30.57 21.65
C THR A 35 5.05 29.35 21.08
N ASN A 36 4.68 28.96 19.86
CA ASN A 36 5.18 27.77 19.16
C ASN A 36 5.23 26.53 20.07
N PRO A 37 4.07 26.09 20.61
CA PRO A 37 4.01 24.93 21.50
C PRO A 37 4.64 23.70 20.82
N LEU A 38 5.35 22.91 21.63
CA LEU A 38 5.78 21.59 21.18
C LEU A 38 4.54 20.71 21.05
N VAL A 39 4.51 19.95 19.96
CA VAL A 39 3.49 18.96 19.70
C VAL A 39 4.12 17.58 19.59
N GLY A 40 3.35 16.55 19.96
CA GLY A 40 3.66 15.16 19.64
C GLY A 40 3.39 14.91 18.16
N PHE A 41 2.39 14.08 17.88
CA PHE A 41 1.98 13.72 16.53
C PHE A 41 0.99 14.74 15.99
N ASP A 42 1.17 15.21 14.75
CA ASP A 42 0.35 16.28 14.14
C ASP A 42 -0.27 15.91 12.78
N GLY A 43 -0.34 14.61 12.45
CA GLY A 43 -1.18 14.14 11.34
C GLY A 43 -0.65 14.42 9.93
N LYS A 44 0.68 14.50 9.75
CA LYS A 44 1.34 14.59 8.44
C LYS A 44 1.14 15.86 7.63
N ASN A 45 0.43 16.88 8.13
CA ASN A 45 0.19 18.07 7.31
C ASN A 45 1.11 19.23 7.74
N PRO A 46 2.19 19.48 6.96
CA PRO A 46 3.18 20.50 7.26
C PRO A 46 2.62 21.93 7.18
N ASN A 47 1.41 22.08 6.65
CA ASN A 47 0.81 23.36 6.37
C ASN A 47 -0.01 23.93 7.52
N LEU A 48 -0.34 23.15 8.55
CA LEU A 48 -1.08 23.63 9.72
C LEU A 48 -0.15 23.70 10.92
N LYS A 49 -0.10 24.87 11.57
CA LYS A 49 0.78 25.08 12.73
C LYS A 49 0.04 25.82 13.82
N ILE A 50 0.15 25.32 15.05
CA ILE A 50 -0.24 26.08 16.23
C ILE A 50 0.90 27.04 16.55
N VAL A 51 0.69 28.34 16.36
CA VAL A 51 1.71 29.37 16.59
C VAL A 51 1.62 29.98 17.98
N LYS A 52 0.44 29.96 18.59
CA LYS A 52 0.21 30.53 19.93
C LYS A 52 -0.97 29.87 20.62
N ILE A 53 -0.81 29.58 21.90
CA ILE A 53 -1.89 29.17 22.80
C ILE A 53 -2.00 30.20 23.92
N SER A 54 -3.21 30.62 24.22
CA SER A 54 -3.51 31.55 25.30
C SER A 54 -4.49 30.91 26.27
N LEU A 55 -4.09 30.79 27.54
CA LEU A 55 -4.96 30.34 28.62
C LEU A 55 -5.37 31.55 29.48
N SER A 56 -6.67 31.74 29.65
CA SER A 56 -7.25 32.74 30.54
C SER A 56 -8.25 32.08 31.52
N ASP A 57 -8.77 32.87 32.45
CA ASP A 57 -9.79 32.41 33.40
C ASP A 57 -11.15 32.10 32.74
N THR A 58 -11.32 32.44 31.46
CA THR A 58 -12.57 32.32 30.71
C THR A 58 -12.49 31.37 29.50
N ALA A 59 -11.32 31.21 28.89
CA ALA A 59 -11.16 30.43 27.66
C ALA A 59 -9.76 29.88 27.43
N THR A 60 -9.69 28.90 26.53
CA THR A 60 -8.46 28.40 25.92
C THR A 60 -8.48 28.79 24.44
N VAL A 61 -7.48 29.53 23.96
CA VAL A 61 -7.44 29.99 22.56
C VAL A 61 -6.23 29.39 21.85
N LEU A 62 -6.47 28.62 20.78
CA LEU A 62 -5.44 28.10 19.89
C LEU A 62 -5.39 29.00 18.64
N ASN A 63 -4.22 29.54 18.32
CA ASN A 63 -3.99 30.34 17.13
C ASN A 63 -3.26 29.46 16.11
N PHE A 64 -3.84 29.33 14.94
CA PHE A 64 -3.30 28.57 13.84
C PHE A 64 -2.78 29.47 12.73
N GLU A 65 -1.70 29.03 12.10
CA GLU A 65 -1.32 29.46 10.76
C GLU A 65 -1.53 28.29 9.79
N THR A 66 -2.10 28.58 8.63
CA THR A 66 -2.35 27.58 7.58
C THR A 66 -1.84 28.04 6.23
N THR A 67 -1.20 27.13 5.49
CA THR A 67 -0.79 27.33 4.10
C THR A 67 -1.48 26.38 3.13
N ALA A 68 -2.00 26.87 2.02
CA ALA A 68 -2.57 26.05 0.97
C ALA A 68 -2.57 26.82 -0.35
N PRO A 69 -2.56 26.14 -1.51
CA PRO A 69 -2.65 26.79 -2.81
C PRO A 69 -3.81 27.79 -2.87
N ALA A 70 -3.58 28.93 -3.53
CA ALA A 70 -4.62 29.94 -3.72
C ALA A 70 -5.85 29.30 -4.43
N GLY A 71 -7.05 29.65 -3.98
CA GLY A 71 -8.30 29.09 -4.51
C GLY A 71 -8.71 27.74 -3.91
N ASN A 72 -7.83 27.01 -3.22
CA ASN A 72 -8.24 25.88 -2.38
C ASN A 72 -9.11 26.38 -1.21
N TRP A 73 -9.89 25.49 -0.60
CA TRP A 73 -10.71 25.85 0.55
C TRP A 73 -10.32 25.06 1.79
N ILE A 74 -10.56 25.67 2.96
CA ILE A 74 -10.48 25.03 4.27
C ILE A 74 -11.80 25.22 5.02
N ARG A 75 -12.08 24.37 6.00
CA ARG A 75 -13.32 24.40 6.79
C ARG A 75 -13.00 23.99 8.22
N ILE A 76 -13.58 24.68 9.19
CA ILE A 76 -13.50 24.30 10.61
C ILE A 76 -14.82 23.61 11.00
N PRO A 77 -14.80 22.30 11.31
CA PRO A 77 -15.99 21.59 11.79
C PRO A 77 -16.49 22.10 13.15
N LYS A 78 -17.81 22.05 13.40
CA LYS A 78 -18.36 22.41 14.72
C LYS A 78 -18.02 21.39 15.82
N ASN A 79 -17.70 20.16 15.45
CA ASN A 79 -17.30 19.07 16.34
C ASN A 79 -15.78 19.03 16.58
N THR A 80 -15.07 20.13 16.32
CA THR A 80 -13.68 20.33 16.77
C THR A 80 -13.62 20.44 18.29
N TYR A 81 -12.62 19.82 18.92
CA TYR A 81 -12.46 19.79 20.37
C TYR A 81 -10.99 19.88 20.79
N ILE A 82 -10.78 20.27 22.05
CA ILE A 82 -9.57 19.96 22.80
C ILE A 82 -9.88 18.95 23.90
N GLN A 83 -8.91 18.16 24.30
CA GLN A 83 -9.04 17.20 25.38
C GLN A 83 -7.84 17.30 26.30
N VAL A 84 -8.08 17.44 27.61
CA VAL A 84 -6.99 17.39 28.59
C VAL A 84 -6.46 15.96 28.67
N ASN A 85 -5.15 15.79 28.60
CA ASN A 85 -4.54 14.46 28.67
C ASN A 85 -4.96 13.73 29.96
N GLY A 86 -5.56 12.54 29.80
CA GLY A 86 -6.07 11.73 30.92
C GLY A 86 -7.53 12.01 31.30
N ALA A 87 -8.13 13.10 30.80
CA ALA A 87 -9.56 13.35 30.96
C ALA A 87 -10.37 12.56 29.92
N LYS A 88 -11.54 12.05 30.31
CA LYS A 88 -12.49 11.42 29.36
C LYS A 88 -13.28 12.44 28.55
N GLU A 89 -13.45 13.65 29.08
CA GLU A 89 -14.28 14.70 28.50
C GLU A 89 -13.58 15.41 27.34
N LYS A 90 -14.32 15.61 26.24
CA LYS A 90 -13.92 16.49 25.13
C LYS A 90 -14.51 17.87 25.34
N LEU A 91 -13.69 18.90 25.24
CA LEU A 91 -14.09 20.30 25.32
C LEU A 91 -14.26 20.86 23.91
N PHE A 92 -15.50 20.89 23.43
CA PHE A 92 -15.81 21.34 22.08
C PHE A 92 -15.59 22.84 21.90
N ILE A 93 -15.22 23.21 20.68
CA ILE A 93 -15.01 24.59 20.27
C ILE A 93 -16.26 25.44 20.50
N LYS A 94 -16.07 26.65 21.04
CA LYS A 94 -17.15 27.62 21.29
C LYS A 94 -17.34 28.59 20.13
N THR A 95 -16.24 29.13 19.62
CA THR A 95 -16.25 30.09 18.52
C THR A 95 -14.92 30.06 17.76
N THR A 96 -14.94 30.59 16.55
CA THR A 96 -13.76 30.85 15.74
C THR A 96 -13.60 32.35 15.50
N LYS A 97 -12.41 32.77 15.09
CA LYS A 97 -12.14 34.10 14.53
C LYS A 97 -11.27 33.95 13.29
N GLY A 98 -11.65 34.61 12.20
CA GLY A 98 -10.99 34.49 10.90
C GLY A 98 -11.75 33.56 9.94
N ILE A 99 -11.99 32.30 10.32
CA ILE A 99 -12.69 31.30 9.50
C ILE A 99 -14.03 30.93 10.13
N PRO A 100 -15.18 31.14 9.46
CA PRO A 100 -16.49 30.75 9.99
C PRO A 100 -16.67 29.22 10.14
N PHE A 101 -17.56 28.82 11.04
CA PHE A 101 -17.87 27.40 11.27
C PHE A 101 -18.56 26.75 10.08
N ASN A 102 -18.16 25.51 9.77
CA ASN A 102 -18.80 24.66 8.76
C ASN A 102 -18.91 25.26 7.34
N GLU A 103 -18.24 26.38 7.09
CA GLU A 103 -18.22 27.05 5.79
C GLU A 103 -16.91 26.75 5.07
N LYS A 104 -16.97 26.72 3.74
CA LYS A 104 -15.77 26.65 2.91
C LYS A 104 -15.15 28.04 2.85
N TYR A 105 -14.02 28.22 3.52
CA TYR A 105 -13.20 29.42 3.43
C TYR A 105 -12.19 29.26 2.31
N THR A 106 -12.32 30.05 1.25
CA THR A 106 -11.38 30.06 0.12
C THR A 106 -10.08 30.74 0.51
N MET A 107 -8.97 30.07 0.25
CA MET A 107 -7.63 30.56 0.54
C MET A 107 -7.30 31.80 -0.30
N PRO A 108 -6.71 32.84 0.32
CA PRO A 108 -6.32 34.07 -0.38
C PRO A 108 -5.21 33.81 -1.40
N ALA A 109 -4.94 34.79 -2.28
CA ALA A 109 -3.87 34.72 -3.28
C ALA A 109 -2.47 34.48 -2.68
N SER A 110 -2.24 34.88 -1.42
CA SER A 110 -1.00 34.60 -0.70
C SER A 110 -0.81 33.11 -0.37
N GLY A 111 -1.89 32.33 -0.41
CA GLY A 111 -1.93 30.94 0.05
C GLY A 111 -1.73 30.78 1.56
N LYS A 112 -1.84 31.87 2.35
CA LYS A 112 -1.62 31.85 3.81
C LYS A 112 -2.79 32.50 4.54
N THR A 113 -3.20 31.92 5.66
CA THR A 113 -4.21 32.51 6.55
C THR A 113 -3.91 32.18 8.00
N SER A 114 -4.42 33.00 8.93
CA SER A 114 -4.34 32.79 10.37
C SER A 114 -5.73 32.88 10.98
N TYR A 115 -6.00 32.04 11.96
CA TYR A 115 -7.29 32.01 12.64
C TYR A 115 -7.16 31.57 14.09
N GLU A 116 -8.17 31.90 14.88
CA GLU A 116 -8.24 31.55 16.30
C GLU A 116 -9.40 30.58 16.54
N LEU A 117 -9.14 29.53 17.29
CA LEU A 117 -10.12 28.58 17.78
C LEU A 117 -10.26 28.75 19.29
N VAL A 118 -11.47 29.07 19.75
CA VAL A 118 -11.76 29.39 21.15
C VAL A 118 -12.52 28.23 21.79
N PHE A 119 -11.95 27.66 22.84
CA PHE A 119 -12.46 26.51 23.58
C PHE A 119 -12.82 26.89 25.03
N PRO A 120 -13.55 26.03 25.77
CA PRO A 120 -13.71 26.16 27.21
C PRO A 120 -12.37 26.35 27.95
N LYS A 121 -12.41 27.04 29.08
CA LYS A 121 -11.23 27.20 29.94
C LYS A 121 -10.74 25.83 30.41
N ILE A 122 -9.42 25.71 30.52
CA ILE A 122 -8.74 24.60 31.19
C ILE A 122 -7.92 25.15 32.34
N ALA A 123 -7.55 24.30 33.30
CA ALA A 123 -6.72 24.73 34.43
C ALA A 123 -5.37 25.28 33.93
N ALA A 124 -4.87 26.37 34.51
CA ALA A 124 -3.58 26.95 34.13
C ALA A 124 -2.38 25.99 34.39
N THR A 125 -2.57 25.04 35.31
CA THR A 125 -1.66 23.94 35.64
C THR A 125 -1.72 22.77 34.66
N THR A 126 -2.63 22.78 33.68
CA THR A 126 -2.73 21.74 32.67
C THR A 126 -1.40 21.59 31.95
N GLY A 127 -0.87 20.35 31.95
CA GLY A 127 0.41 20.04 31.33
C GLY A 127 0.33 19.92 29.82
N MET A 128 -0.65 19.17 29.33
CA MET A 128 -0.81 18.82 27.92
C MET A 128 -2.28 18.69 27.54
N ILE A 129 -2.57 19.00 26.28
CA ILE A 129 -3.87 18.75 25.65
C ILE A 129 -3.68 18.02 24.32
N ASP A 130 -4.75 17.40 23.85
CA ASP A 130 -4.91 16.93 22.49
C ASP A 130 -5.90 17.84 21.76
N TYR A 131 -5.76 17.97 20.44
CA TYR A 131 -6.72 18.60 19.53
C TYR A 131 -7.29 17.53 18.62
N GLY A 132 -8.60 17.60 18.33
CA GLY A 132 -9.23 16.68 17.41
C GLY A 132 -10.49 17.24 16.73
N GLU A 133 -10.86 16.64 15.61
CA GLU A 133 -12.14 16.81 14.94
C GLU A 133 -12.93 15.50 15.04
N ASP A 134 -14.16 15.54 15.55
CA ASP A 134 -14.90 14.32 15.90
C ASP A 134 -15.52 13.62 14.68
N SER A 135 -14.66 13.10 13.79
CA SER A 135 -15.01 12.30 12.62
C SER A 135 -13.96 11.20 12.39
N SER A 136 -14.27 10.22 11.53
CA SER A 136 -13.36 9.13 11.15
C SER A 136 -12.02 9.67 10.65
N ASP A 137 -12.09 10.67 9.77
CA ASP A 137 -10.96 11.26 9.04
C ASP A 137 -10.58 12.63 9.62
N GLY A 138 -11.11 12.96 10.78
CA GLY A 138 -10.90 14.24 11.43
C GLY A 138 -9.44 14.42 11.83
N TRP A 139 -8.94 15.64 11.66
CA TRP A 139 -7.57 15.95 12.04
C TRP A 139 -7.33 15.72 13.52
N LYS A 140 -6.16 15.15 13.88
CA LYS A 140 -5.73 15.03 15.28
C LYS A 140 -4.31 15.56 15.49
N ILE A 141 -4.12 16.31 16.58
CA ILE A 141 -2.80 16.71 17.07
C ILE A 141 -2.71 16.24 18.52
N TYR A 142 -1.75 15.39 18.81
CA TYR A 142 -1.57 14.80 20.14
C TYR A 142 -0.42 15.44 20.90
N ASP A 143 -0.56 15.44 22.22
CA ASP A 143 0.48 15.82 23.17
C ASP A 143 0.99 17.25 22.93
N ILE A 144 0.07 18.21 22.78
CA ILE A 144 0.35 19.64 22.70
C ILE A 144 0.75 20.11 24.10
N GLU A 145 1.99 20.58 24.26
CA GLU A 145 2.51 21.02 25.55
C GLU A 145 2.04 22.44 25.91
N LEU A 146 1.49 22.58 27.13
CA LEU A 146 0.98 23.84 27.67
C LEU A 146 1.83 24.42 28.79
N ILE A 147 2.78 23.65 29.30
CA ILE A 147 3.81 24.13 30.22
C ILE A 147 5.08 24.27 29.41
N LYS A 148 5.65 25.46 29.36
CA LYS A 148 6.95 25.72 28.73
C LYS A 148 8.02 24.99 29.54
N LYS A 149 8.19 23.69 29.31
CA LYS A 149 9.40 22.99 29.73
C LYS A 149 10.54 23.59 28.92
N GLN A 150 11.64 23.93 29.59
CA GLN A 150 12.88 24.21 28.89
C GLN A 150 13.18 22.97 28.06
N THR A 151 13.24 23.13 26.73
CA THR A 151 13.56 22.01 25.86
C THR A 151 14.87 21.39 26.35
N PRO A 152 14.96 20.05 26.49
CA PRO A 152 16.14 19.38 27.04
C PRO A 152 17.43 19.78 26.31
N LEU A 153 17.30 20.14 25.03
CA LEU A 153 18.35 20.63 24.15
C LEU A 153 18.02 22.03 23.59
N PRO A 154 19.03 22.81 23.17
CA PRO A 154 18.82 24.03 22.41
C PRO A 154 18.17 23.79 21.05
N ALA A 155 17.42 24.78 20.57
CA ALA A 155 16.60 24.70 19.35
C ALA A 155 17.35 24.18 18.11
N PHE A 156 18.62 24.57 17.94
CA PHE A 156 19.41 24.20 16.76
C PHE A 156 19.64 22.68 16.62
N LEU A 157 19.54 21.91 17.71
CA LEU A 157 19.77 20.47 17.65
C LEU A 157 18.58 19.70 17.06
N TYR A 158 17.35 20.21 17.15
CA TYR A 158 16.13 19.53 16.71
C TYR A 158 15.97 19.48 15.18
N THR A 159 16.86 18.73 14.56
CA THR A 159 16.96 18.51 13.11
C THR A 159 17.71 17.21 12.84
N GLU A 160 17.75 16.80 11.58
CA GLU A 160 18.64 15.77 11.08
C GLU A 160 20.07 16.31 10.92
N TRP A 161 21.05 15.48 11.23
CA TRP A 161 22.47 15.78 11.09
C TRP A 161 23.16 14.71 10.25
N TYR A 162 23.81 15.16 9.18
CA TYR A 162 24.43 14.31 8.17
C TYR A 162 25.94 14.31 8.32
N ASN A 163 26.56 13.16 8.11
CA ASN A 163 28.01 13.03 8.14
C ASN A 163 28.63 13.80 6.97
N LYS A 164 29.57 14.72 7.27
CA LYS A 164 30.19 15.56 6.23
C LYS A 164 30.96 14.78 5.16
N LYS A 165 31.40 13.55 5.44
CA LYS A 165 32.24 12.77 4.52
C LYS A 165 31.43 11.97 3.49
N ASN A 166 30.23 11.53 3.85
CA ASN A 166 29.44 10.62 3.02
C ASN A 166 27.95 11.00 2.90
N SER A 167 27.51 12.08 3.56
CA SER A 167 26.13 12.57 3.55
C SER A 167 25.08 11.62 4.17
N ASP A 168 25.50 10.57 4.87
CA ASP A 168 24.59 9.66 5.57
C ASP A 168 23.94 10.36 6.77
N LEU A 169 22.68 10.02 7.05
CA LEU A 169 22.02 10.42 8.29
C LEU A 169 22.74 9.76 9.47
N ALA A 170 23.44 10.57 10.27
CA ALA A 170 24.22 10.09 11.41
C ALA A 170 23.39 10.12 12.70
N ILE A 171 22.65 11.21 12.93
CA ILE A 171 21.81 11.39 14.11
C ILE A 171 20.68 12.37 13.79
N ALA A 172 19.50 12.17 14.39
CA ALA A 172 18.43 13.16 14.35
C ALA A 172 17.83 13.34 15.73
N PHE A 173 17.56 14.59 16.11
CA PHE A 173 16.97 14.93 17.40
C PHE A 173 15.52 15.39 17.21
N TYR A 174 14.62 14.79 17.98
CA TYR A 174 13.20 15.08 18.00
C TYR A 174 12.72 15.32 19.44
N ASN A 175 11.50 15.82 19.60
CA ASN A 175 10.99 16.25 20.90
C ASN A 175 11.09 15.16 21.99
N LYS A 176 10.77 13.90 21.62
CA LYS A 176 10.72 12.77 22.56
C LYS A 176 11.82 11.73 22.32
N ALA A 177 12.61 11.88 21.26
CA ALA A 177 13.50 10.82 20.81
C ALA A 177 14.72 11.32 20.05
N VAL A 178 15.77 10.52 20.08
CA VAL A 178 16.95 10.62 19.21
C VAL A 178 16.95 9.40 18.29
N VAL A 179 17.09 9.62 17.00
CA VAL A 179 17.39 8.54 16.03
C VAL A 179 18.90 8.47 15.88
N LEU A 180 19.49 7.33 16.21
CA LEU A 180 20.93 7.08 16.11
C LEU A 180 21.16 5.57 15.91
N ASP A 181 22.07 5.22 15.00
CA ASP A 181 22.42 3.83 14.67
C ASP A 181 21.21 2.96 14.32
N GLN A 182 20.28 3.51 13.53
CA GLN A 182 19.04 2.82 13.10
C GLN A 182 18.18 2.35 14.29
N GLN A 183 18.24 3.08 15.42
CA GLN A 183 17.48 2.84 16.63
C GLN A 183 16.88 4.15 17.16
N VAL A 184 15.85 4.02 17.99
CA VAL A 184 15.16 5.15 18.64
C VAL A 184 15.51 5.17 20.13
N TRP A 185 16.02 6.30 20.60
CA TRP A 185 16.50 6.47 21.96
C TRP A 185 15.75 7.57 22.71
N ALA A 186 15.40 7.32 23.96
CA ALA A 186 14.88 8.33 24.87
C ALA A 186 16.01 9.08 25.58
N TYR A 187 15.79 10.36 25.88
CA TYR A 187 16.68 11.16 26.72
C TYR A 187 16.61 10.68 28.19
N LYS A 188 17.77 10.40 28.80
CA LYS A 188 17.87 10.04 30.24
C LYS A 188 18.54 11.13 31.07
N ALA A 189 19.67 11.64 30.61
CA ALA A 189 20.39 12.72 31.28
C ALA A 189 21.04 13.62 30.23
N ILE A 190 21.07 14.91 30.50
CA ILE A 190 21.68 15.92 29.63
C ILE A 190 22.46 16.88 30.51
N THR A 191 23.74 17.06 30.20
CA THR A 191 24.58 18.07 30.85
C THR A 191 25.21 18.93 29.78
N GLN A 192 25.25 20.24 30.03
CA GLN A 192 25.85 21.21 29.12
C GLN A 192 27.02 21.92 29.81
N LYS A 193 28.14 22.04 29.10
CA LYS A 193 29.29 22.87 29.50
C LYS A 193 29.78 23.68 28.30
N GLY A 194 29.37 24.94 28.23
CA GLY A 194 29.64 25.80 27.07
C GLY A 194 29.01 25.24 25.79
N ASN A 195 29.84 24.94 24.79
CA ASN A 195 29.41 24.38 23.51
C ASN A 195 29.32 22.83 23.50
N HIS A 196 29.61 22.19 24.63
CA HIS A 196 29.56 20.73 24.76
C HIS A 196 28.27 20.27 25.45
N TYR A 197 27.61 19.28 24.87
CA TYR A 197 26.42 18.63 25.42
C TYR A 197 26.70 17.14 25.59
N ASN A 198 26.70 16.64 26.83
CA ASN A 198 26.80 15.20 27.11
C ASN A 198 25.40 14.66 27.34
N LEU A 199 25.01 13.69 26.51
CA LEU A 199 23.69 13.07 26.56
C LEU A 199 23.86 11.60 26.93
N THR A 200 23.11 11.16 27.94
CA THR A 200 22.84 9.76 28.20
C THR A 200 21.48 9.42 27.58
N LEU A 201 21.51 8.47 26.65
CA LEU A 201 20.37 7.98 25.89
C LEU A 201 20.03 6.55 26.31
N SER A 202 18.79 6.10 26.15
CA SER A 202 18.40 4.71 26.41
C SER A 202 17.33 4.20 25.46
N ASN A 203 17.35 2.91 25.12
CA ASN A 203 16.35 2.26 24.28
C ASN A 203 15.76 0.99 24.93
N ASN A 204 15.31 1.07 26.20
CA ASN A 204 14.77 -0.03 27.02
C ASN A 204 15.68 -1.26 27.23
N LYS A 205 16.69 -1.47 26.39
CA LYS A 205 17.63 -2.60 26.39
C LYS A 205 19.01 -2.14 26.86
N THR A 206 19.49 -1.00 26.36
CA THR A 206 20.81 -0.47 26.68
C THR A 206 20.79 1.05 26.85
N THR A 207 21.89 1.57 27.39
CA THR A 207 22.18 3.01 27.47
C THR A 207 23.35 3.37 26.58
N LYS A 208 23.33 4.57 26.00
CA LYS A 208 24.40 5.11 25.16
C LYS A 208 24.79 6.52 25.61
N GLN A 209 26.08 6.77 25.76
CA GLN A 209 26.64 8.09 26.03
C GLN A 209 27.10 8.71 24.72
N ILE A 210 26.68 9.94 24.44
CA ILE A 210 27.16 10.73 23.30
C ILE A 210 27.56 12.13 23.75
N ILE A 211 28.56 12.70 23.08
CA ILE A 211 29.00 14.07 23.30
C ILE A 211 28.82 14.84 22.01
N ILE A 212 28.20 16.01 22.11
CA ILE A 212 27.96 16.93 21.00
C ILE A 212 28.76 18.20 21.26
N GLU A 213 29.59 18.61 20.32
CA GLU A 213 30.27 19.90 20.33
C GLU A 213 29.68 20.79 19.22
N LYS A 214 29.04 21.89 19.59
CA LYS A 214 28.51 22.86 18.62
C LYS A 214 29.65 23.62 17.93
N LEU A 215 29.60 23.68 16.61
CA LEU A 215 30.49 24.47 15.76
C LEU A 215 29.72 25.61 15.06
N ALA A 216 30.44 26.43 14.28
CA ALA A 216 29.84 27.43 13.39
C ALA A 216 29.16 26.77 12.17
N ASN A 217 28.45 27.56 11.37
CA ASN A 217 27.89 27.16 10.06
C ASN A 217 26.94 25.96 10.09
N ASN A 218 26.16 25.80 11.17
CA ASN A 218 25.27 24.66 11.38
C ASN A 218 25.98 23.30 11.29
N GLU A 219 27.16 23.23 11.91
CA GLU A 219 27.95 22.01 12.05
C GLU A 219 28.13 21.63 13.52
N LEU A 220 28.44 20.35 13.77
CA LEU A 220 28.80 19.85 15.09
C LEU A 220 29.77 18.68 15.00
N ASN A 221 30.49 18.39 16.08
CA ASN A 221 31.17 17.11 16.26
C ASN A 221 30.30 16.20 17.14
N LEU A 222 30.02 14.99 16.66
CA LEU A 222 29.39 13.91 17.42
C LEU A 222 30.45 12.91 17.86
N THR A 223 30.65 12.76 19.16
CA THR A 223 31.56 11.76 19.73
C THR A 223 30.79 10.62 20.38
N ILE A 224 31.11 9.40 19.99
CA ILE A 224 30.57 8.15 20.55
C ILE A 224 31.76 7.24 20.91
N GLY A 225 31.98 6.99 22.20
CA GLY A 225 33.17 6.30 22.67
C GLY A 225 34.44 7.07 22.30
N LYS A 226 35.31 6.47 21.48
CA LYS A 226 36.56 7.08 21.00
C LYS A 226 36.44 7.73 19.61
N LEU A 227 35.30 7.57 18.93
CA LEU A 227 35.09 8.05 17.56
C LEU A 227 34.41 9.41 17.59
N SER A 228 35.01 10.41 16.95
CA SER A 228 34.41 11.73 16.72
C SER A 228 34.16 11.95 15.22
N THR A 229 32.93 12.35 14.88
CA THR A 229 32.46 12.54 13.50
C THR A 229 31.94 13.95 13.32
N ARG A 230 32.40 14.66 12.29
CA ARG A 230 31.91 16.01 11.93
C ARG A 230 30.62 15.91 11.12
N LEU A 231 29.57 16.57 11.59
CA LEU A 231 28.24 16.55 10.99
C LEU A 231 27.82 17.95 10.53
N SER A 232 26.90 18.01 9.57
CA SER A 232 26.20 19.23 9.18
C SER A 232 24.70 19.00 9.14
N SER A 233 23.91 20.01 9.54
CA SER A 233 22.45 19.96 9.33
C SER A 233 22.05 20.34 7.90
N ASN A 234 22.97 20.89 7.10
CA ASN A 234 22.76 21.12 5.67
C ASN A 234 23.48 20.03 4.86
N LYS A 235 22.70 19.15 4.22
CA LYS A 235 23.23 18.04 3.43
C LYS A 235 24.03 18.51 2.19
N GLU A 236 23.74 19.69 1.66
CA GLU A 236 24.49 20.29 0.54
C GLU A 236 25.93 20.65 0.93
N ASN A 237 26.19 20.85 2.23
CA ASN A 237 27.53 21.13 2.74
C ASN A 237 28.35 19.85 2.97
N CYS A 238 27.76 18.67 2.74
CA CYS A 238 28.42 17.37 2.89
C CYS A 238 29.01 16.91 1.55
N THR A 239 30.12 16.18 1.62
CA THR A 239 30.65 15.47 0.47
C THR A 239 29.76 14.26 0.19
N GLN A 240 29.27 14.16 -1.05
CA GLN A 240 28.55 12.99 -1.52
C GLN A 240 29.53 12.09 -2.28
N VAL A 241 29.99 11.01 -1.62
CA VAL A 241 30.80 9.97 -2.28
C VAL A 241 29.87 8.84 -2.66
N LEU A 242 29.46 8.83 -3.93
CA LEU A 242 28.51 7.85 -4.44
C LEU A 242 29.18 6.49 -4.68
N SER A 243 28.46 5.41 -4.37
CA SER A 243 28.94 4.07 -4.68
C SER A 243 29.07 3.85 -6.19
N LYS A 244 30.19 3.21 -6.57
CA LYS A 244 30.45 2.71 -7.92
C LYS A 244 30.04 1.24 -8.10
N GLU A 245 29.51 0.61 -7.05
CA GLU A 245 29.00 -0.76 -7.12
C GLU A 245 27.84 -0.83 -8.13
N VAL A 246 27.76 -1.93 -8.87
CA VAL A 246 26.67 -2.24 -9.80
C VAL A 246 26.07 -3.60 -9.44
N TYR A 247 24.83 -3.84 -9.85
CA TYR A 247 24.23 -5.17 -9.77
C TYR A 247 24.92 -6.12 -10.74
N GLN A 248 25.33 -7.28 -10.20
CA GLN A 248 25.99 -8.37 -10.92
C GLN A 248 25.17 -9.65 -10.76
N LEU A 249 25.14 -10.48 -11.79
CA LEU A 249 24.47 -11.77 -11.74
C LEU A 249 25.26 -12.76 -10.84
N PRO A 250 24.58 -13.72 -10.17
CA PRO A 250 23.13 -13.90 -10.10
C PRO A 250 22.46 -12.91 -9.14
N LEU A 251 21.25 -12.45 -9.47
CA LEU A 251 20.52 -11.47 -8.65
C LEU A 251 19.50 -12.10 -7.71
N LEU A 252 18.93 -13.23 -8.13
CA LEU A 252 17.92 -13.94 -7.36
C LEU A 252 18.57 -14.82 -6.29
N LYS A 253 18.22 -14.61 -5.02
CA LYS A 253 18.76 -15.38 -3.88
C LYS A 253 17.78 -15.48 -2.72
N ASN A 254 17.89 -16.54 -1.92
CA ASN A 254 17.05 -16.73 -0.73
C ASN A 254 17.68 -16.00 0.44
N ASP A 255 17.28 -14.75 0.66
CA ASP A 255 17.86 -13.89 1.68
C ASP A 255 16.78 -12.93 2.20
N SER A 256 17.16 -11.94 2.98
CA SER A 256 16.23 -11.05 3.68
C SER A 256 16.82 -9.66 3.85
N ALA A 257 15.94 -8.68 3.96
CA ALA A 257 16.30 -7.32 4.32
C ALA A 257 15.81 -7.01 5.74
N VAL A 258 16.55 -6.15 6.44
CA VAL A 258 16.07 -5.56 7.70
C VAL A 258 15.42 -4.23 7.38
N PHE A 259 14.10 -4.14 7.56
CA PHE A 259 13.35 -2.90 7.44
C PHE A 259 12.94 -2.40 8.82
N SER A 260 13.27 -1.15 9.12
CA SER A 260 12.98 -0.53 10.41
C SER A 260 12.73 0.95 10.25
N GLY A 261 12.26 1.61 11.29
CA GLY A 261 12.08 3.05 11.21
C GLY A 261 11.47 3.66 12.45
N TYR A 262 11.22 4.97 12.35
CA TYR A 262 10.65 5.80 13.39
C TYR A 262 9.57 6.69 12.82
N ILE A 263 8.39 6.67 13.43
CA ILE A 263 7.32 7.63 13.16
C ILE A 263 7.54 8.83 14.07
N LYS A 264 7.94 9.95 13.47
CA LYS A 264 8.27 11.21 14.15
C LYS A 264 7.15 11.61 15.11
N ASN A 265 7.52 11.68 16.39
CA ASN A 265 6.67 12.10 17.49
C ASN A 265 5.38 11.27 17.65
N TYR A 266 5.38 10.01 17.20
CA TYR A 266 4.26 9.10 17.37
C TYR A 266 3.68 9.14 18.80
N SER A 267 2.35 9.11 18.87
CA SER A 267 1.63 9.02 20.13
C SER A 267 0.94 7.67 20.24
N PRO A 268 1.13 6.90 21.33
CA PRO A 268 0.38 5.68 21.61
C PRO A 268 -1.14 5.90 21.79
N LYS A 269 -1.63 7.13 21.73
CA LYS A 269 -3.07 7.41 21.70
C LYS A 269 -3.68 7.29 20.30
N LEU A 270 -2.84 7.22 19.25
CA LEU A 270 -3.31 6.92 17.90
C LEU A 270 -3.94 5.53 17.85
N ASN A 271 -5.03 5.38 17.11
CA ASN A 271 -5.63 4.06 16.88
C ASN A 271 -4.71 3.17 16.03
N THR A 272 -3.89 3.77 15.16
CA THR A 272 -2.96 3.08 14.29
C THR A 272 -1.79 2.48 15.08
N LYS A 273 -1.79 1.16 15.27
CA LYS A 273 -0.75 0.40 16.00
C LYS A 273 0.20 -0.37 15.10
N THR A 274 -0.13 -0.45 13.82
CA THR A 274 0.58 -1.28 12.86
C THR A 274 0.74 -0.55 11.54
N LEU A 275 1.78 -0.92 10.80
CA LEU A 275 1.99 -0.56 9.41
C LEU A 275 1.86 -1.82 8.55
N MET A 276 1.37 -1.68 7.33
CA MET A 276 1.41 -2.76 6.34
C MET A 276 2.49 -2.45 5.32
N LEU A 277 3.39 -3.40 5.09
CA LEU A 277 4.31 -3.36 3.97
C LEU A 277 3.84 -4.34 2.91
N ALA A 278 3.40 -3.83 1.76
CA ALA A 278 3.05 -4.62 0.60
C ALA A 278 4.30 -4.83 -0.27
N ILE A 279 4.54 -6.07 -0.70
CA ILE A 279 5.80 -6.52 -1.31
C ILE A 279 5.45 -7.23 -2.61
N ASP A 280 5.85 -6.65 -3.73
CA ASP A 280 5.64 -7.28 -5.03
C ASP A 280 6.60 -8.45 -5.21
N ASN A 281 6.05 -9.63 -5.45
CA ASN A 281 6.81 -10.85 -5.70
C ASN A 281 6.72 -11.22 -7.18
N ILE A 282 7.78 -10.92 -7.94
CA ILE A 282 7.84 -11.19 -9.38
C ILE A 282 7.80 -12.69 -9.72
N ILE A 283 8.16 -13.57 -8.77
CA ILE A 283 8.25 -15.02 -8.97
C ILE A 283 6.85 -15.66 -8.92
N THR A 284 6.00 -15.21 -8.01
CA THR A 284 4.59 -15.64 -7.92
C THR A 284 3.66 -14.75 -8.74
N GLY A 285 4.09 -13.53 -9.08
CA GLY A 285 3.25 -12.52 -9.72
C GLY A 285 2.18 -11.96 -8.79
N GLU A 286 2.38 -12.08 -7.47
CA GLU A 286 1.45 -11.68 -6.42
C GLU A 286 2.09 -10.62 -5.51
N GLN A 287 1.24 -9.89 -4.78
CA GLN A 287 1.68 -8.98 -3.73
C GLN A 287 1.53 -9.62 -2.35
N GLU A 288 2.63 -9.73 -1.62
CA GLU A 288 2.66 -10.25 -0.25
C GLU A 288 2.58 -9.10 0.76
N ASN A 289 1.99 -9.34 1.94
CA ASN A 289 1.90 -8.30 2.98
C ASN A 289 2.66 -8.71 4.25
N ALA A 290 3.44 -7.78 4.78
CA ALA A 290 4.13 -7.88 6.06
C ALA A 290 3.62 -6.80 7.02
N LEU A 291 2.95 -7.22 8.09
CA LEU A 291 2.53 -6.34 9.20
C LEU A 291 3.73 -5.95 10.09
N LEU A 292 3.88 -4.66 10.40
CA LEU A 292 4.89 -4.15 11.33
C LEU A 292 4.19 -3.57 12.54
N ASN A 293 4.59 -3.99 13.73
CA ASN A 293 4.09 -3.40 14.97
C ASN A 293 4.83 -2.10 15.28
N ILE A 294 4.10 -1.07 15.69
CA ILE A 294 4.65 0.21 16.13
C ILE A 294 4.81 0.14 17.66
N GLU A 295 6.05 0.23 18.14
CA GLU A 295 6.35 0.34 19.56
C GLU A 295 5.82 1.68 20.14
N PRO A 296 5.58 1.78 21.46
CA PRO A 296 5.08 3.02 22.08
C PRO A 296 5.93 4.27 21.84
N ASN A 297 7.22 4.09 21.53
CA ASN A 297 8.14 5.17 21.18
C ASN A 297 8.15 5.50 19.67
N GLY A 298 7.26 4.91 18.86
CA GLY A 298 7.17 5.12 17.41
C GLY A 298 8.15 4.30 16.58
N TYR A 299 8.99 3.45 17.20
CA TYR A 299 9.89 2.56 16.48
C TYR A 299 9.13 1.37 15.89
N PHE A 300 9.57 0.90 14.73
CA PHE A 300 9.09 -0.36 14.14
C PHE A 300 10.25 -1.11 13.49
N TYR A 301 10.10 -2.43 13.41
CA TYR A 301 11.14 -3.32 12.91
C TYR A 301 10.55 -4.61 12.34
N ARG A 302 11.10 -5.07 11.22
CA ARG A 302 10.86 -6.43 10.71
C ARG A 302 12.03 -6.89 9.82
N LYS A 303 12.39 -8.16 9.95
CA LYS A 303 13.22 -8.86 8.96
C LYS A 303 12.30 -9.50 7.91
N ILE A 304 12.52 -9.18 6.65
CA ILE A 304 11.58 -9.45 5.55
C ILE A 304 12.29 -10.29 4.49
N PRO A 305 11.75 -11.46 4.09
CA PRO A 305 12.27 -12.21 2.96
C PRO A 305 12.23 -11.34 1.70
N VAL A 306 13.37 -11.21 1.03
CA VAL A 306 13.45 -10.53 -0.27
C VAL A 306 14.41 -11.30 -1.16
N TYR A 307 14.06 -11.42 -2.44
CA TYR A 307 14.74 -12.34 -3.36
C TYR A 307 15.62 -11.63 -4.39
N HIS A 308 15.40 -10.34 -4.59
CA HIS A 308 16.16 -9.42 -5.43
C HIS A 308 15.97 -8.00 -4.88
N LEU A 309 16.44 -6.97 -5.58
CA LEU A 309 16.00 -5.60 -5.30
C LEU A 309 14.49 -5.51 -5.49
N GLN A 310 13.74 -5.36 -4.40
CA GLN A 310 12.27 -5.31 -4.42
C GLN A 310 11.76 -3.95 -3.99
N ARG A 311 10.86 -3.37 -4.78
CA ARG A 311 10.02 -2.24 -4.34
C ARG A 311 8.92 -2.75 -3.42
N VAL A 312 8.68 -1.98 -2.38
CA VAL A 312 7.67 -2.24 -1.36
C VAL A 312 6.88 -0.97 -1.07
N PHE A 313 5.61 -1.13 -0.71
CA PHE A 313 4.69 -0.04 -0.41
C PHE A 313 4.36 -0.06 1.07
N LEU A 314 4.61 1.04 1.77
CA LEU A 314 4.24 1.18 3.17
C LEU A 314 2.87 1.86 3.26
N ARG A 315 1.89 1.21 3.89
CA ARG A 315 0.50 1.66 3.99
C ARG A 315 0.05 1.73 5.45
N SER A 316 -0.56 2.85 5.84
CA SER A 316 -1.24 3.10 7.12
C SER A 316 -1.83 4.52 7.18
N ASP A 317 -2.65 4.80 8.18
CA ASP A 317 -3.17 6.17 8.42
C ASP A 317 -2.07 7.20 8.75
N VAL A 318 -0.88 6.74 9.16
CA VAL A 318 0.22 7.59 9.63
C VAL A 318 1.39 7.63 8.65
N ALA A 319 1.40 6.79 7.63
CA ALA A 319 2.46 6.62 6.65
C ALA A 319 1.94 5.95 5.38
N ASP A 320 2.16 6.58 4.22
CA ASP A 320 1.72 6.08 2.92
C ASP A 320 2.81 6.37 1.89
N GLU A 321 3.70 5.41 1.67
CA GLU A 321 4.93 5.58 0.91
C GLU A 321 5.03 4.53 -0.19
N ASN A 322 5.20 4.98 -1.44
CA ASN A 322 5.14 4.13 -2.62
C ASN A 322 6.49 3.61 -3.12
N ASP A 323 7.60 4.22 -2.69
CA ASP A 323 8.92 4.04 -3.30
C ASP A 323 9.97 3.68 -2.24
N ILE A 324 9.81 2.50 -1.64
CA ILE A 324 10.80 1.93 -0.74
C ILE A 324 11.41 0.71 -1.42
N TYR A 325 12.73 0.60 -1.37
CA TYR A 325 13.49 -0.45 -2.03
C TYR A 325 14.29 -1.24 -1.00
N LEU A 326 14.05 -2.54 -0.96
CA LEU A 326 14.73 -3.48 -0.08
C LEU A 326 15.69 -4.36 -0.88
N GLU A 327 16.92 -4.47 -0.39
CA GLU A 327 17.96 -5.32 -0.97
C GLU A 327 18.28 -6.50 -0.05
N PRO A 328 18.45 -7.73 -0.59
CA PRO A 328 18.74 -8.87 0.26
C PRO A 328 20.13 -8.75 0.92
N GLY A 329 20.18 -8.95 2.23
CA GLY A 329 21.35 -8.79 3.09
C GLY A 329 21.60 -7.35 3.55
N LYS A 330 20.73 -6.39 3.19
CA LYS A 330 20.90 -4.97 3.55
C LYS A 330 19.92 -4.53 4.64
N THR A 331 20.23 -3.37 5.22
CA THR A 331 19.38 -2.71 6.21
C THR A 331 18.85 -1.40 5.62
N LEU A 332 17.58 -1.13 5.87
CA LEU A 332 16.95 0.16 5.59
C LEU A 332 16.21 0.63 6.84
N PHE A 333 16.58 1.80 7.32
CA PHE A 333 15.90 2.53 8.36
C PHE A 333 15.25 3.77 7.75
N VAL A 334 13.97 4.01 8.05
CA VAL A 334 13.24 5.19 7.59
C VAL A 334 12.78 6.08 8.75
N VAL A 335 12.85 7.39 8.58
CA VAL A 335 12.11 8.33 9.43
C VAL A 335 10.90 8.83 8.66
N LEU A 336 9.72 8.60 9.24
CA LEU A 336 8.42 8.99 8.73
C LEU A 336 7.92 10.21 9.52
N GLY A 337 7.19 11.12 8.88
CA GLY A 337 6.66 12.32 9.54
C GLY A 337 6.32 13.42 8.54
N ASN A 338 6.37 14.67 8.99
CA ASN A 338 6.13 15.82 8.12
C ASN A 338 7.32 16.05 7.18
N GLY A 339 7.09 15.91 5.88
CA GLY A 339 8.07 16.12 4.82
C GLY A 339 8.62 14.82 4.21
N PRO A 340 9.66 14.91 3.35
CA PRO A 340 10.22 13.75 2.67
C PRO A 340 10.83 12.76 3.67
N ILE A 341 10.64 11.46 3.41
CA ILE A 341 11.26 10.36 4.17
C ILE A 341 12.75 10.61 4.34
N LYS A 342 13.32 10.25 5.49
CA LYS A 342 14.78 10.19 5.67
C LYS A 342 15.21 8.73 5.71
N TYR A 343 16.29 8.42 5.00
CA TYR A 343 16.84 7.06 4.95
C TYR A 343 18.15 6.96 5.73
N ALA A 344 18.36 5.81 6.38
CA ALA A 344 19.62 5.39 6.99
C ALA A 344 19.81 3.88 6.81
N GLY A 345 21.03 3.37 7.04
CA GLY A 345 21.38 1.97 6.80
C GLY A 345 22.02 1.73 5.43
N SER A 346 22.38 0.48 5.16
CA SER A 346 23.20 0.14 3.98
C SER A 346 22.47 0.26 2.64
N ALA A 347 21.14 0.35 2.63
CA ALA A 347 20.33 0.61 1.44
C ALA A 347 19.88 2.08 1.28
N ALA A 348 20.34 2.99 2.15
CA ALA A 348 19.87 4.37 2.19
C ALA A 348 20.24 5.17 0.93
N GLU A 349 21.48 5.04 0.44
CA GLU A 349 21.95 5.75 -0.77
C GLU A 349 21.07 5.43 -1.98
N LEU A 350 20.79 4.14 -2.20
CA LEU A 350 19.96 3.68 -3.31
C LEU A 350 18.55 4.27 -3.25
N ASN A 351 17.89 4.18 -2.09
CA ASN A 351 16.54 4.71 -1.90
C ASN A 351 16.49 6.23 -2.09
N GLU A 352 17.48 6.95 -1.57
CA GLU A 352 17.59 8.40 -1.72
C GLU A 352 17.79 8.78 -3.20
N ASN A 353 18.68 8.10 -3.93
CA ASN A 353 18.93 8.35 -5.34
C ASN A 353 17.70 8.01 -6.20
N LEU A 354 17.06 6.86 -5.98
CA LEU A 354 15.87 6.46 -6.76
C LEU A 354 14.71 7.44 -6.55
N ARG A 355 14.47 7.89 -5.30
CA ARG A 355 13.47 8.93 -5.04
C ARG A 355 13.78 10.24 -5.76
N GLN A 356 15.05 10.66 -5.82
CA GLN A 356 15.44 11.86 -6.59
C GLN A 356 15.21 11.67 -8.10
N LEU A 357 15.46 10.46 -8.59
CA LEU A 357 15.25 10.08 -10.00
C LEU A 357 13.78 9.95 -10.40
N ASN A 358 12.82 9.95 -9.46
CA ASN A 358 11.39 10.06 -9.78
C ASN A 358 11.05 11.34 -10.56
N SER A 359 11.89 12.38 -10.48
CA SER A 359 11.75 13.58 -11.31
C SER A 359 12.08 13.38 -12.79
N ILE A 360 12.72 12.26 -13.14
CA ILE A 360 12.92 11.83 -14.52
C ILE A 360 11.71 10.98 -14.93
N ASP A 361 10.65 11.69 -15.26
CA ASP A 361 9.42 11.17 -15.83
C ASP A 361 8.89 12.22 -16.82
N GLN A 362 8.72 11.83 -18.08
CA GLN A 362 8.16 12.65 -19.15
C GLN A 362 6.78 12.15 -19.59
N TYR A 363 6.35 10.99 -19.10
CA TYR A 363 5.06 10.42 -19.44
C TYR A 363 3.96 11.06 -18.58
N ASP A 364 3.35 12.11 -19.12
CA ASP A 364 2.18 12.73 -18.50
C ASP A 364 0.91 12.09 -19.08
N TYR A 365 0.12 11.45 -18.21
CA TYR A 365 -1.08 10.73 -18.62
C TYR A 365 -2.12 11.65 -19.25
N GLN A 366 -2.39 12.81 -18.63
CA GLN A 366 -3.39 13.77 -19.12
C GLN A 366 -2.99 14.34 -20.49
N ARG A 367 -1.75 14.82 -20.61
CA ARG A 367 -1.20 15.35 -21.86
C ARG A 367 -1.14 14.29 -22.96
N THR A 368 -0.86 13.04 -22.60
CA THR A 368 -0.85 11.93 -23.54
C THR A 368 -2.26 11.66 -24.05
N GLN A 369 -3.26 11.64 -23.17
CA GLN A 369 -4.66 11.45 -23.54
C GLN A 369 -5.19 12.51 -24.50
N GLU A 370 -4.88 13.79 -24.25
CA GLU A 370 -5.28 14.89 -25.13
C GLU A 370 -4.78 14.71 -26.58
N LYS A 371 -3.62 14.09 -26.77
CA LYS A 371 -3.04 13.82 -28.08
C LYS A 371 -3.51 12.51 -28.69
N LEU A 372 -3.77 11.50 -27.85
CA LEU A 372 -3.94 10.11 -28.25
C LEU A 372 -5.14 9.88 -29.16
N VAL A 373 -6.20 10.69 -29.04
CA VAL A 373 -7.41 10.60 -29.89
C VAL A 373 -7.07 10.73 -31.38
N ASN A 374 -5.95 11.39 -31.70
CA ASN A 374 -5.50 11.63 -33.08
C ASN A 374 -4.27 10.79 -33.47
N MET A 375 -3.88 9.78 -32.68
CA MET A 375 -2.70 8.95 -32.94
C MET A 375 -3.10 7.53 -33.32
N LYS A 376 -2.51 7.02 -34.40
CA LYS A 376 -2.54 5.58 -34.73
C LYS A 376 -1.55 4.81 -33.85
N PRO A 377 -1.60 3.46 -33.80
CA PRO A 377 -0.68 2.69 -32.97
C PRO A 377 0.80 3.03 -33.19
N ASN A 378 1.24 3.16 -34.45
CA ASN A 378 2.64 3.47 -34.77
C ASN A 378 3.02 4.92 -34.45
N ASP A 379 2.09 5.89 -34.55
CA ASP A 379 2.34 7.28 -34.16
C ASP A 379 2.55 7.36 -32.64
N TYR A 380 1.71 6.66 -31.89
CA TYR A 380 1.83 6.56 -30.44
C TYR A 380 3.14 5.87 -30.03
N LYS A 381 3.53 4.79 -30.72
CA LYS A 381 4.81 4.11 -30.50
C LYS A 381 5.99 5.06 -30.73
N ALA A 382 5.98 5.82 -31.82
CA ALA A 382 7.04 6.79 -32.13
C ALA A 382 7.09 7.93 -31.10
N TYR A 383 5.93 8.43 -30.66
CA TYR A 383 5.82 9.43 -29.60
C TYR A 383 6.47 8.94 -28.29
N LEU A 384 6.13 7.72 -27.87
CA LEU A 384 6.68 7.10 -26.66
C LEU A 384 8.20 6.91 -26.75
N LEU A 385 8.72 6.43 -27.88
CA LEU A 385 10.18 6.29 -28.08
C LEU A 385 10.90 7.64 -28.01
N GLY A 386 10.26 8.72 -28.46
CA GLY A 386 10.80 10.08 -28.31
C GLY A 386 10.91 10.52 -26.85
N LEU A 387 9.87 10.28 -26.04
CA LEU A 387 9.91 10.59 -24.60
C LEU A 387 10.95 9.73 -23.87
N GLN A 388 11.03 8.44 -24.20
CA GLN A 388 12.03 7.52 -23.66
C GLN A 388 13.46 8.02 -23.88
N ALA A 389 13.77 8.49 -25.10
CA ALA A 389 15.09 9.02 -25.44
C ALA A 389 15.44 10.28 -24.61
N ILE A 390 14.46 11.15 -24.34
CA ILE A 390 14.63 12.34 -23.49
C ILE A 390 14.99 11.92 -22.07
N GLU A 391 14.26 10.97 -21.48
CA GLU A 391 14.55 10.48 -20.13
C GLU A 391 15.91 9.79 -20.01
N GLN A 392 16.26 8.94 -20.99
CA GLN A 392 17.57 8.31 -21.05
C GLN A 392 18.69 9.34 -21.11
N THR A 393 18.54 10.38 -21.94
CA THR A 393 19.53 11.47 -22.03
C THR A 393 19.69 12.22 -20.71
N LYS A 394 18.58 12.50 -20.00
CA LYS A 394 18.62 13.13 -18.67
C LYS A 394 19.34 12.24 -17.65
N LEU A 395 19.01 10.95 -17.62
CA LEU A 395 19.63 9.99 -16.72
C LEU A 395 21.14 9.84 -16.98
N ASP A 396 21.53 9.71 -18.25
CA ASP A 396 22.94 9.61 -18.66
C ASP A 396 23.72 10.87 -18.27
N SER A 397 23.11 12.06 -18.41
CA SER A 397 23.72 13.32 -17.99
C SER A 397 23.96 13.37 -16.48
N LEU A 398 22.99 12.95 -15.65
CA LEU A 398 23.18 12.88 -14.19
C LEU A 398 24.27 11.89 -13.78
N ASN A 399 24.36 10.76 -14.48
CA ASN A 399 25.40 9.76 -14.24
C ASN A 399 26.80 10.30 -14.59
N GLN A 400 26.94 10.96 -15.76
CA GLN A 400 28.19 11.60 -16.18
C GLN A 400 28.64 12.71 -15.22
N LEU A 401 27.69 13.45 -14.63
CA LEU A 401 27.94 14.48 -13.63
C LEU A 401 28.22 13.91 -12.23
N GLY A 402 28.21 12.59 -12.04
CA GLY A 402 28.41 11.95 -10.74
C GLY A 402 27.34 12.35 -9.71
N LYS A 403 26.08 12.52 -10.15
CA LYS A 403 24.95 12.90 -9.29
C LYS A 403 24.13 11.71 -8.80
N VAL A 404 24.34 10.53 -9.37
CA VAL A 404 23.65 9.28 -9.00
C VAL A 404 24.63 8.11 -8.87
N SER A 405 24.36 7.20 -7.94
CA SER A 405 25.15 5.98 -7.78
C SER A 405 24.99 5.05 -8.98
N ALA A 406 26.00 4.20 -9.21
CA ALA A 406 26.00 3.29 -10.35
C ALA A 406 24.85 2.26 -10.29
N LYS A 407 24.45 1.80 -9.09
CA LYS A 407 23.22 1.00 -8.88
C LYS A 407 21.95 1.76 -9.25
N ALA A 408 21.77 2.99 -8.76
CA ALA A 408 20.56 3.77 -9.04
C ALA A 408 20.42 4.07 -10.54
N TYR A 409 21.54 4.37 -11.22
CA TYR A 409 21.59 4.50 -12.67
C TYR A 409 21.14 3.22 -13.38
N GLN A 410 21.70 2.07 -13.00
CA GLN A 410 21.35 0.78 -13.60
C GLN A 410 19.87 0.44 -13.43
N VAL A 411 19.31 0.67 -12.23
CA VAL A 411 17.89 0.44 -11.93
C VAL A 411 17.00 1.35 -12.78
N LYS A 412 17.21 2.67 -12.74
CA LYS A 412 16.35 3.62 -13.49
C LYS A 412 16.48 3.42 -15.00
N LYS A 413 17.66 3.03 -15.51
CA LYS A 413 17.84 2.71 -16.94
C LYS A 413 16.98 1.51 -17.37
N LYS A 414 16.94 0.45 -16.55
CA LYS A 414 16.06 -0.70 -16.80
C LYS A 414 14.59 -0.33 -16.67
N ASP A 415 14.26 0.51 -15.70
CA ASP A 415 12.90 0.98 -15.49
C ASP A 415 12.36 1.78 -16.67
N ILE A 416 13.12 2.77 -17.18
CA ILE A 416 12.78 3.54 -18.39
C ILE A 416 12.60 2.62 -19.61
N LEU A 417 13.44 1.57 -19.76
CA LEU A 417 13.27 0.62 -20.86
C LEU A 417 11.92 -0.11 -20.79
N LEU A 418 11.58 -0.61 -19.60
CA LEU A 418 10.42 -1.47 -19.37
C LEU A 418 9.10 -0.70 -19.25
N GLU A 419 9.12 0.49 -18.65
CA GLU A 419 7.97 1.37 -18.50
C GLU A 419 7.42 1.81 -19.86
N TYR A 420 8.29 2.26 -20.76
CA TYR A 420 7.88 2.60 -22.13
C TYR A 420 7.42 1.40 -22.94
N ALA A 421 8.01 0.22 -22.71
CA ALA A 421 7.50 -1.02 -23.30
C ALA A 421 6.09 -1.36 -22.81
N ASN A 422 5.79 -1.14 -21.53
CA ASN A 422 4.44 -1.27 -20.98
C ASN A 422 3.48 -0.29 -21.65
N HIS A 423 3.83 0.99 -21.72
CA HIS A 423 2.99 2.00 -22.35
C HIS A 423 2.69 1.71 -23.82
N MET A 424 3.65 1.16 -24.58
CA MET A 424 3.43 0.73 -25.97
C MET A 424 2.41 -0.41 -26.07
N MET A 425 2.43 -1.38 -25.16
CA MET A 425 1.43 -2.47 -25.11
C MET A 425 0.03 -1.98 -24.67
N GLU A 426 -0.05 -0.85 -23.98
CA GLU A 426 -1.28 -0.29 -23.40
C GLU A 426 -2.07 0.63 -24.34
N TYR A 427 -1.65 0.79 -25.59
CA TYR A 427 -2.28 1.71 -26.56
C TYR A 427 -3.81 1.58 -26.59
N HIS A 428 -4.35 0.37 -26.71
CA HIS A 428 -5.78 0.16 -26.85
C HIS A 428 -6.60 0.67 -25.64
N TRP A 429 -6.15 0.40 -24.40
CA TRP A 429 -6.80 0.89 -23.19
C TRP A 429 -6.71 2.42 -23.08
N ASN A 430 -5.52 2.97 -23.34
CA ASN A 430 -5.31 4.41 -23.26
C ASN A 430 -6.15 5.14 -24.33
N TYR A 431 -6.24 4.59 -25.54
CA TYR A 431 -7.01 5.16 -26.63
C TYR A 431 -8.50 5.12 -26.32
N GLU A 432 -9.01 3.97 -25.86
CA GLU A 432 -10.43 3.83 -25.50
C GLU A 432 -10.84 4.84 -24.43
N TYR A 433 -10.04 4.99 -23.37
CA TYR A 433 -10.30 5.98 -22.33
C TYR A 433 -10.23 7.41 -22.89
N ALA A 434 -9.18 7.76 -23.62
CA ALA A 434 -8.99 9.10 -24.18
C ALA A 434 -10.15 9.47 -25.13
N TYR A 435 -10.59 8.53 -25.95
CA TYR A 435 -11.72 8.70 -26.86
C TYR A 435 -13.02 8.92 -26.09
N LYS A 436 -13.35 8.07 -25.11
CA LYS A 436 -14.56 8.24 -24.28
C LYS A 436 -14.57 9.58 -23.56
N SER A 437 -13.43 9.98 -23.00
CA SER A 437 -13.27 11.26 -22.32
C SER A 437 -13.50 12.45 -23.27
N ALA A 438 -12.83 12.47 -24.43
CA ALA A 438 -12.95 13.54 -25.42
C ALA A 438 -14.38 13.70 -25.96
N PHE A 439 -15.09 12.59 -26.14
CA PHE A 439 -16.47 12.58 -26.67
C PHE A 439 -17.55 12.45 -25.58
N LYS A 440 -17.18 12.52 -24.29
CA LYS A 440 -18.09 12.40 -23.13
C LYS A 440 -19.01 11.18 -23.19
N LEU A 441 -18.47 10.04 -23.59
CA LEU A 441 -19.21 8.77 -23.68
C LEU A 441 -19.29 8.07 -22.32
N SER A 442 -20.32 7.25 -22.13
CA SER A 442 -20.43 6.38 -20.96
C SER A 442 -19.32 5.32 -20.93
N ASP A 443 -18.95 4.83 -19.76
CA ASP A 443 -17.94 3.76 -19.60
C ASP A 443 -18.30 2.47 -20.35
N THR A 444 -19.60 2.18 -20.50
CA THR A 444 -20.11 1.02 -21.24
C THR A 444 -20.15 1.21 -22.76
N ALA A 445 -19.85 2.40 -23.27
CA ALA A 445 -19.87 2.66 -24.70
C ALA A 445 -18.74 1.89 -25.39
N LYS A 446 -19.05 1.23 -26.51
CA LYS A 446 -18.04 0.54 -27.32
C LYS A 446 -17.28 1.56 -28.17
N VAL A 447 -15.96 1.55 -28.09
CA VAL A 447 -15.08 2.35 -28.95
C VAL A 447 -14.44 1.45 -29.99
N ASN A 448 -14.43 1.88 -31.25
CA ASN A 448 -13.69 1.19 -32.30
C ASN A 448 -12.22 1.62 -32.24
N VAL A 449 -11.34 0.71 -31.85
CA VAL A 449 -9.90 0.96 -31.76
C VAL A 449 -9.22 0.39 -33.00
N GLU A 450 -8.32 1.16 -33.63
CA GLU A 450 -7.56 0.68 -34.79
C GLU A 450 -6.73 -0.56 -34.41
N ALA A 451 -6.76 -1.57 -35.29
CA ALA A 451 -6.01 -2.80 -35.08
C ALA A 451 -4.49 -2.52 -35.09
N TYR A 452 -3.76 -3.24 -34.25
CA TYR A 452 -2.30 -3.16 -34.25
C TYR A 452 -1.73 -3.63 -35.60
N PRO A 453 -0.84 -2.84 -36.25
CA PRO A 453 -0.26 -3.23 -37.52
C PRO A 453 0.64 -4.47 -37.38
N ALA A 454 0.86 -5.17 -38.49
CA ALA A 454 1.81 -6.28 -38.53
C ALA A 454 3.20 -5.82 -38.05
N GLY A 455 3.82 -6.62 -37.18
CA GLY A 455 5.13 -6.30 -36.60
C GLY A 455 5.13 -5.17 -35.56
N TYR A 456 3.96 -4.69 -35.10
CA TYR A 456 3.88 -3.66 -34.06
C TYR A 456 4.73 -4.02 -32.82
N TYR A 457 4.65 -5.28 -32.40
CA TYR A 457 5.28 -5.83 -31.20
C TYR A 457 6.76 -6.22 -31.40
N ASN A 458 7.37 -5.96 -32.56
CA ASN A 458 8.77 -6.33 -32.85
C ASN A 458 9.80 -5.65 -31.94
N PHE A 459 9.40 -4.62 -31.19
CA PHE A 459 10.28 -4.02 -30.17
C PHE A 459 10.57 -5.02 -29.04
N ILE A 460 9.69 -5.98 -28.77
CA ILE A 460 9.90 -7.05 -27.79
C ILE A 460 10.89 -8.06 -28.38
N ASN A 461 12.15 -7.88 -28.03
CA ASN A 461 13.25 -8.70 -28.53
C ASN A 461 13.97 -9.45 -27.39
N ASN A 462 14.67 -10.53 -27.75
CA ASN A 462 15.40 -11.36 -26.80
C ASN A 462 16.55 -10.65 -26.08
N HIS A 463 17.28 -9.75 -26.74
CA HIS A 463 18.44 -9.08 -26.14
C HIS A 463 18.04 -8.18 -24.96
N ASP A 464 16.98 -7.40 -25.11
CA ASP A 464 16.60 -6.38 -24.14
C ASP A 464 15.68 -6.93 -23.03
N PHE A 465 14.68 -7.73 -23.40
CA PHE A 465 13.58 -8.09 -22.51
C PHE A 465 13.74 -9.46 -21.82
N ASN A 466 14.68 -10.28 -22.30
CA ASN A 466 15.06 -11.55 -21.67
C ASN A 466 16.39 -11.46 -20.90
N ASN A 467 16.73 -10.26 -20.43
CA ASN A 467 17.95 -9.99 -19.68
C ASN A 467 17.69 -10.11 -18.17
N GLU A 468 18.46 -10.94 -17.45
CA GLU A 468 18.24 -11.19 -16.02
C GLU A 468 18.39 -9.92 -15.15
N LEU A 469 19.15 -8.92 -15.59
CA LEU A 469 19.22 -7.63 -14.90
C LEU A 469 17.86 -6.91 -14.84
N ASN A 470 16.87 -7.27 -15.68
CA ASN A 470 15.55 -6.64 -15.66
C ASN A 470 14.81 -6.87 -14.32
N VAL A 471 15.18 -7.88 -13.52
CA VAL A 471 14.57 -8.13 -12.20
C VAL A 471 14.82 -7.01 -11.18
N ILE A 472 15.78 -6.10 -11.42
CA ILE A 472 16.00 -4.93 -10.55
C ILE A 472 15.01 -3.78 -10.85
N SER A 473 14.27 -3.85 -11.96
CA SER A 473 13.25 -2.87 -12.32
C SER A 473 11.89 -3.33 -11.85
N ASN A 474 11.14 -2.39 -11.28
CA ASN A 474 9.77 -2.63 -10.82
C ASN A 474 8.82 -2.87 -11.99
N SER A 475 9.07 -2.17 -13.11
CA SER A 475 8.29 -2.26 -14.33
C SER A 475 8.37 -3.63 -15.00
N TYR A 476 9.29 -4.51 -14.60
CA TYR A 476 9.40 -5.85 -15.18
C TYR A 476 8.25 -6.78 -14.80
N SER A 477 7.71 -6.63 -13.60
CA SER A 477 6.52 -7.39 -13.16
C SER A 477 5.30 -7.05 -14.03
N THR A 478 5.06 -5.77 -14.26
CA THR A 478 4.05 -5.27 -15.19
C THR A 478 4.32 -5.75 -16.61
N PHE A 479 5.57 -5.70 -17.06
CA PHE A 479 5.94 -6.20 -18.39
C PHE A 479 5.61 -7.67 -18.58
N ILE A 480 5.98 -8.53 -17.63
CA ILE A 480 5.62 -9.95 -17.64
C ILE A 480 4.10 -10.13 -17.71
N ASN A 481 3.36 -9.37 -16.90
CA ASN A 481 1.90 -9.40 -16.91
C ASN A 481 1.34 -9.00 -18.30
N ARG A 482 1.79 -7.88 -18.88
CA ARG A 482 1.37 -7.42 -20.20
C ARG A 482 1.65 -8.47 -21.27
N ILE A 483 2.87 -9.01 -21.31
CA ILE A 483 3.24 -10.08 -22.25
C ILE A 483 2.30 -11.27 -22.13
N LYS A 484 2.05 -11.77 -20.89
CA LYS A 484 1.12 -12.89 -20.64
C LYS A 484 -0.29 -12.64 -21.16
N PHE A 485 -0.73 -11.39 -21.19
CA PHE A 485 -2.12 -11.03 -21.45
C PHE A 485 -2.40 -10.34 -22.79
N ILE A 486 -1.38 -9.96 -23.57
CA ILE A 486 -1.59 -9.28 -24.85
C ILE A 486 -2.26 -10.22 -25.88
N PRO A 487 -3.26 -9.74 -26.66
CA PRO A 487 -4.05 -10.59 -27.54
C PRO A 487 -3.25 -11.33 -28.63
N VAL A 488 -2.17 -10.74 -29.14
CA VAL A 488 -1.40 -11.32 -30.26
C VAL A 488 -0.78 -12.68 -29.94
N PHE A 489 -0.47 -12.94 -28.66
CA PHE A 489 0.06 -14.22 -28.20
C PHE A 489 -1.04 -15.15 -27.66
N ARG A 490 -2.24 -14.63 -27.43
CA ARG A 490 -3.35 -15.38 -26.84
C ARG A 490 -4.28 -15.93 -27.90
N MET A 491 -4.57 -17.22 -27.79
CA MET A 491 -5.62 -17.83 -28.59
C MET A 491 -7.00 -17.54 -28.00
N SER A 492 -7.97 -17.29 -28.88
CA SER A 492 -9.36 -17.07 -28.47
C SER A 492 -10.18 -18.37 -28.39
N ARG A 493 -9.79 -19.46 -29.08
CA ARG A 493 -10.53 -20.74 -29.12
C ARG A 493 -9.62 -21.95 -29.36
N TYR A 494 -9.81 -23.01 -28.57
CA TYR A 494 -9.33 -24.36 -28.88
C TYR A 494 -10.55 -25.27 -29.05
N THR A 495 -10.63 -25.98 -30.16
CA THR A 495 -11.65 -27.01 -30.36
C THR A 495 -11.09 -28.30 -29.79
N HIS A 496 -11.76 -28.88 -28.78
CA HIS A 496 -11.35 -30.13 -28.16
C HIS A 496 -11.26 -31.25 -29.20
N ASN A 497 -10.07 -31.82 -29.37
CA ASN A 497 -9.89 -33.06 -30.10
C ASN A 497 -9.92 -34.23 -29.09
N TYR A 498 -11.10 -34.83 -28.89
CA TYR A 498 -11.27 -35.93 -27.95
C TYR A 498 -10.35 -37.13 -28.23
N LYS A 499 -9.94 -37.35 -29.49
CA LYS A 499 -8.98 -38.41 -29.81
C LYS A 499 -7.60 -38.15 -29.21
N ASP A 500 -7.13 -36.89 -29.27
CA ASP A 500 -5.83 -36.52 -28.70
C ASP A 500 -5.89 -36.62 -27.16
N ILE A 501 -7.02 -36.24 -26.57
CA ILE A 501 -7.24 -36.35 -25.12
C ILE A 501 -7.24 -37.82 -24.68
N VAL A 502 -8.01 -38.69 -25.34
CA VAL A 502 -8.04 -40.13 -25.02
C VAL A 502 -6.67 -40.77 -25.25
N THR A 503 -5.95 -40.37 -26.29
CA THR A 503 -4.57 -40.83 -26.53
C THR A 503 -3.66 -40.44 -25.38
N ALA A 504 -3.73 -39.18 -24.93
CA ALA A 504 -2.95 -38.70 -23.79
C ALA A 504 -3.35 -39.39 -22.48
N LEU A 505 -4.64 -39.69 -22.27
CA LEU A 505 -5.13 -40.40 -21.09
C LEU A 505 -4.51 -41.80 -21.04
N LYS A 506 -4.50 -42.54 -22.15
CA LYS A 506 -3.84 -43.85 -22.25
C LYS A 506 -2.34 -43.76 -21.98
N SER A 507 -1.68 -42.72 -22.51
CA SER A 507 -0.25 -42.50 -22.29
C SER A 507 0.10 -42.03 -20.87
N SER A 508 -0.89 -41.61 -20.07
CA SER A 508 -0.67 -41.19 -18.67
C SER A 508 -0.36 -42.36 -17.73
N GLY A 509 -0.72 -43.59 -18.13
CA GLY A 509 -0.59 -44.78 -17.30
C GLY A 509 -1.74 -44.97 -16.29
N GLU A 510 -2.76 -44.10 -16.30
CA GLU A 510 -3.96 -44.30 -15.49
C GLU A 510 -4.79 -45.50 -16.00
N PRO A 511 -5.36 -46.33 -15.10
CA PRO A 511 -6.21 -47.45 -15.51
C PRO A 511 -7.46 -46.94 -16.24
N LEU A 512 -7.72 -47.49 -17.43
CA LEU A 512 -8.91 -47.14 -18.21
C LEU A 512 -10.15 -47.83 -17.63
N SER A 513 -11.21 -47.06 -17.44
CA SER A 513 -12.54 -47.56 -17.10
C SER A 513 -13.28 -48.15 -18.31
N GLU A 514 -14.38 -48.87 -18.05
CA GLU A 514 -15.27 -49.32 -19.13
C GLU A 514 -15.85 -48.15 -19.94
N ASN A 515 -16.09 -47.00 -19.29
CA ASN A 515 -16.55 -45.77 -19.96
C ASN A 515 -15.47 -45.22 -20.91
N ASP A 516 -14.18 -45.34 -20.57
CA ASP A 516 -13.08 -44.89 -21.43
C ASP A 516 -13.01 -45.70 -22.72
N ILE A 517 -13.10 -47.02 -22.59
CA ILE A 517 -13.06 -47.95 -23.72
C ILE A 517 -14.29 -47.72 -24.62
N ALA A 518 -15.47 -47.56 -24.03
CA ALA A 518 -16.70 -47.28 -24.75
C ALA A 518 -16.65 -45.92 -25.49
N PHE A 519 -16.10 -44.89 -24.85
CA PHE A 519 -15.94 -43.57 -25.46
C PHE A 519 -14.88 -43.57 -26.57
N GLU A 520 -13.76 -44.27 -26.39
CA GLU A 520 -12.75 -44.45 -27.44
C GLU A 520 -13.34 -45.13 -28.69
N LYS A 521 -14.11 -46.21 -28.50
CA LYS A 521 -14.79 -46.90 -29.60
C LYS A 521 -15.71 -45.95 -30.37
N LEU A 522 -16.50 -45.15 -29.64
CA LEU A 522 -17.39 -44.14 -30.22
C LEU A 522 -16.63 -43.10 -31.06
N ILE A 523 -15.48 -42.62 -30.58
CA ILE A 523 -14.63 -41.67 -31.32
C ILE A 523 -14.11 -42.29 -32.63
N ASN A 524 -13.70 -43.56 -32.58
CA ASN A 524 -13.13 -44.26 -33.73
C ASN A 524 -14.19 -44.64 -34.78
N GLU A 525 -15.44 -44.91 -34.38
CA GLU A 525 -16.54 -45.27 -35.28
C GLU A 525 -17.12 -44.06 -36.05
N ASN A 526 -17.20 -42.88 -35.42
CA ASN A 526 -17.91 -41.72 -35.99
C ASN A 526 -17.02 -40.74 -36.78
N GLY A 527 -15.71 -40.99 -36.88
CA GLY A 527 -14.79 -40.12 -37.60
C GLY A 527 -14.47 -38.81 -36.87
N LEU A 528 -13.23 -38.35 -37.03
CA LEU A 528 -12.71 -37.18 -36.35
C LEU A 528 -13.37 -35.89 -36.83
N SER A 529 -13.59 -35.00 -35.86
CA SER A 529 -13.83 -33.57 -36.00
C SER A 529 -15.30 -33.14 -36.05
N LEU A 530 -15.56 -32.12 -35.23
CA LEU A 530 -16.68 -31.18 -35.26
C LEU A 530 -17.92 -31.53 -34.44
N VAL A 531 -18.12 -30.63 -33.46
CA VAL A 531 -19.40 -30.01 -33.10
C VAL A 531 -20.49 -30.98 -32.65
N THR A 532 -20.96 -30.71 -31.43
CA THR A 532 -22.12 -31.33 -30.80
C THR A 532 -23.38 -31.17 -31.64
N ASP A 533 -23.53 -31.91 -32.74
CA ASP A 533 -24.79 -32.08 -33.42
C ASP A 533 -25.39 -33.44 -33.00
N SER A 534 -26.17 -33.31 -31.93
CA SER A 534 -27.52 -33.86 -31.75
C SER A 534 -27.78 -35.36 -31.56
N VAL A 535 -26.81 -36.28 -31.47
CA VAL A 535 -27.17 -37.70 -31.17
C VAL A 535 -26.32 -38.44 -30.11
N SER A 536 -25.21 -37.88 -29.58
CA SER A 536 -24.30 -38.62 -28.66
C SER A 536 -24.00 -37.92 -27.32
N GLU A 537 -24.96 -37.18 -26.76
CA GLU A 537 -24.75 -36.36 -25.56
C GLU A 537 -24.41 -37.12 -24.26
N PRO A 538 -25.04 -38.26 -23.88
CA PRO A 538 -24.89 -38.77 -22.51
C PRO A 538 -23.52 -39.39 -22.20
N ILE A 539 -22.98 -40.22 -23.10
CA ILE A 539 -21.67 -40.89 -22.88
C ILE A 539 -20.54 -39.86 -22.93
N ALA A 540 -20.57 -38.94 -23.90
CA ALA A 540 -19.56 -37.88 -24.00
C ALA A 540 -19.62 -36.91 -22.81
N LYS A 541 -20.82 -36.48 -22.38
CA LYS A 541 -20.99 -35.63 -21.19
C LYS A 541 -20.53 -36.35 -19.93
N LYS A 542 -20.89 -37.63 -19.76
CA LYS A 542 -20.47 -38.45 -18.62
C LYS A 542 -18.96 -38.66 -18.60
N TRP A 543 -18.37 -39.10 -19.72
CA TRP A 543 -16.93 -39.29 -19.85
C TRP A 543 -16.16 -37.99 -19.58
N ALA A 544 -16.62 -36.86 -20.12
CA ALA A 544 -16.01 -35.56 -19.88
C ALA A 544 -16.16 -35.11 -18.42
N ALA A 545 -17.27 -35.45 -17.75
CA ALA A 545 -17.44 -35.19 -16.32
C ALA A 545 -16.48 -36.05 -15.48
N ASP A 546 -16.37 -37.35 -15.79
CA ASP A 546 -15.47 -38.30 -15.12
C ASP A 546 -13.99 -37.88 -15.27
N HIS A 547 -13.62 -37.29 -16.41
CA HIS A 547 -12.24 -36.88 -16.74
C HIS A 547 -12.01 -35.37 -16.75
N ASN A 548 -12.91 -34.58 -16.15
CA ASN A 548 -12.86 -33.12 -16.27
C ASN A 548 -11.52 -32.52 -15.82
N ALA A 549 -10.92 -33.05 -14.74
CA ALA A 549 -9.62 -32.59 -14.26
C ALA A 549 -8.51 -32.85 -15.29
N PHE A 550 -8.45 -34.07 -15.84
CA PHE A 550 -7.48 -34.46 -16.87
C PHE A 550 -7.65 -33.64 -18.16
N ILE A 551 -8.89 -33.47 -18.63
CA ILE A 551 -9.21 -32.67 -19.83
C ILE A 551 -8.74 -31.23 -19.63
N ASN A 552 -9.05 -30.63 -18.49
CA ASN A 552 -8.64 -29.25 -18.19
C ASN A 552 -7.11 -29.13 -18.14
N GLU A 553 -6.40 -30.07 -17.51
CA GLU A 553 -4.93 -30.09 -17.49
C GLU A 553 -4.36 -30.20 -18.91
N PHE A 554 -4.85 -31.15 -19.71
CA PHE A 554 -4.42 -31.37 -21.08
C PHE A 554 -4.63 -30.13 -21.97
N VAL A 555 -5.83 -29.57 -21.95
CA VAL A 555 -6.18 -28.37 -22.73
C VAL A 555 -5.34 -27.17 -22.29
N ASN A 556 -5.17 -26.98 -20.99
CA ASN A 556 -4.30 -25.92 -20.45
C ASN A 556 -2.85 -26.07 -20.92
N ASN A 557 -2.33 -27.31 -20.94
CA ASN A 557 -0.98 -27.59 -21.43
C ASN A 557 -0.83 -27.28 -22.93
N ILE A 558 -1.83 -27.60 -23.75
CA ILE A 558 -1.84 -27.22 -25.17
C ILE A 558 -1.82 -25.70 -25.34
N PHE A 559 -2.70 -24.99 -24.63
CA PHE A 559 -2.76 -23.53 -24.70
C PHE A 559 -1.43 -22.90 -24.29
N LYS A 560 -0.83 -23.36 -23.19
CA LYS A 560 0.48 -22.88 -22.72
C LYS A 560 1.57 -23.14 -23.75
N ASN A 561 1.69 -24.37 -24.25
CA ASN A 561 2.72 -24.72 -25.23
C ASN A 561 2.62 -23.86 -26.48
N ARG A 562 1.40 -23.71 -27.03
CA ARG A 562 1.18 -22.89 -28.22
C ARG A 562 1.40 -21.40 -27.98
N TYR A 563 1.04 -20.91 -26.81
CA TYR A 563 1.37 -19.55 -26.38
C TYR A 563 2.89 -19.33 -26.43
N TYR A 564 3.69 -20.22 -25.81
CA TYR A 564 5.15 -20.09 -25.81
C TYR A 564 5.75 -20.26 -27.21
N THR A 565 5.22 -21.14 -28.05
CA THR A 565 5.67 -21.27 -29.46
C THR A 565 5.40 -19.99 -30.25
N THR A 566 4.25 -19.35 -30.02
CA THR A 566 3.87 -18.10 -30.70
C THR A 566 4.74 -16.94 -30.23
N LEU A 567 4.99 -16.86 -28.92
CA LEU A 567 5.89 -15.88 -28.33
C LEU A 567 7.31 -16.03 -28.87
N ASP A 568 7.85 -17.26 -28.90
CA ASP A 568 9.17 -17.56 -29.47
C ASP A 568 9.25 -17.13 -30.93
N SER A 569 8.27 -17.55 -31.75
CA SER A 569 8.23 -17.21 -33.18
C SER A 569 8.19 -15.70 -33.44
N ALA A 570 7.58 -14.92 -32.54
CA ALA A 570 7.44 -13.48 -32.69
C ALA A 570 8.63 -12.67 -32.11
N THR A 571 9.33 -13.19 -31.11
CA THR A 571 10.30 -12.41 -30.30
C THR A 571 11.71 -13.02 -30.25
N GLY A 572 11.85 -14.27 -30.67
CA GLY A 572 13.06 -15.10 -30.49
C GLY A 572 13.31 -15.52 -29.04
N ILE A 573 12.32 -15.37 -28.15
CA ILE A 573 12.46 -15.66 -26.72
C ILE A 573 11.90 -17.06 -26.43
N LYS A 574 12.76 -18.08 -26.57
CA LYS A 574 12.41 -19.47 -26.27
C LYS A 574 12.63 -19.88 -24.81
N GLN A 575 13.68 -19.35 -24.19
CA GLN A 575 14.17 -19.70 -22.86
C GLN A 575 14.89 -18.50 -22.24
N GLY A 576 15.15 -18.52 -20.93
CA GLY A 576 15.82 -17.44 -20.21
C GLY A 576 14.92 -16.83 -19.15
N ILE A 577 15.37 -15.75 -18.49
CA ILE A 577 14.73 -15.24 -17.27
C ILE A 577 13.26 -14.85 -17.47
N LEU A 578 12.89 -14.33 -18.64
CA LEU A 578 11.50 -13.92 -18.92
C LEU A 578 10.59 -15.14 -18.90
N ILE A 579 10.97 -16.18 -19.64
CA ILE A 579 10.23 -17.44 -19.74
C ILE A 579 10.23 -18.17 -18.41
N ASP A 580 11.37 -18.19 -17.72
CA ASP A 580 11.52 -18.84 -16.42
C ASP A 580 10.64 -18.19 -15.35
N LEU A 581 10.55 -16.85 -15.30
CA LEU A 581 9.63 -16.15 -14.39
C LEU A 581 8.17 -16.42 -14.74
N MET A 582 7.81 -16.38 -16.03
CA MET A 582 6.44 -16.68 -16.46
C MET A 582 6.03 -18.10 -16.06
N ARG A 583 6.92 -19.09 -16.24
CA ARG A 583 6.70 -20.48 -15.84
C ARG A 583 6.71 -20.64 -14.32
N ALA A 584 7.61 -19.96 -13.62
CA ALA A 584 7.64 -19.98 -12.16
C ALA A 584 6.33 -19.44 -11.57
N GLN A 585 5.74 -18.39 -12.16
CA GLN A 585 4.42 -17.90 -11.75
C GLN A 585 3.33 -18.96 -11.96
N ASP A 586 3.36 -19.69 -13.08
CA ASP A 586 2.37 -20.73 -13.38
C ASP A 586 2.39 -21.88 -12.35
N PHE A 587 3.55 -22.18 -11.74
CA PHE A 587 3.69 -23.22 -10.72
C PHE A 587 3.59 -22.68 -9.29
N ALA A 588 4.25 -21.57 -8.97
CA ALA A 588 4.35 -21.04 -7.62
C ALA A 588 3.11 -20.22 -7.20
N LYS A 589 2.42 -19.57 -8.14
CA LYS A 589 1.24 -18.76 -7.79
C LYS A 589 0.13 -19.58 -7.15
N PRO A 590 -0.32 -20.72 -7.72
CA PRO A 590 -1.40 -21.51 -7.09
C PRO A 590 -0.96 -22.12 -5.76
N VAL A 591 0.32 -22.49 -5.63
CA VAL A 591 0.90 -22.98 -4.38
C VAL A 591 0.74 -21.94 -3.27
N VAL A 592 1.23 -20.72 -3.50
CA VAL A 592 1.27 -19.66 -2.48
C VAL A 592 -0.09 -19.00 -2.25
N SER A 593 -0.77 -18.61 -3.32
CA SER A 593 -2.03 -17.84 -3.22
C SER A 593 -3.25 -18.72 -3.00
N GLN A 594 -3.21 -19.97 -3.50
CA GLN A 594 -4.36 -20.88 -3.47
C GLN A 594 -4.18 -22.08 -2.53
N LEU A 595 -3.08 -22.20 -1.79
CA LEU A 595 -2.77 -23.39 -0.97
C LEU A 595 -2.94 -24.70 -1.76
N THR A 596 -2.49 -24.70 -3.01
CA THR A 596 -2.56 -25.87 -3.92
C THR A 596 -1.15 -26.41 -4.14
N PRO A 597 -0.63 -27.25 -3.22
CA PRO A 597 0.72 -27.79 -3.35
C PRO A 597 0.83 -28.70 -4.58
N LEU A 598 2.01 -28.73 -5.18
CA LEU A 598 2.38 -29.63 -6.27
C LEU A 598 2.70 -31.02 -5.72
N ASP A 599 2.18 -32.05 -6.36
CA ASP A 599 2.65 -33.42 -6.18
C ASP A 599 4.03 -33.64 -6.83
N GLU A 600 4.58 -34.84 -6.71
CA GLU A 600 5.91 -35.18 -7.23
C GLU A 600 6.02 -35.04 -8.75
N LYS A 601 4.99 -35.44 -9.50
CA LYS A 601 4.93 -35.32 -10.97
C LYS A 601 4.98 -33.85 -11.38
N HIS A 602 4.17 -33.00 -10.76
CA HIS A 602 4.10 -31.58 -11.06
C HIS A 602 5.33 -30.81 -10.60
N LEU A 603 5.93 -31.19 -9.46
CA LEU A 603 7.20 -30.61 -9.00
C LEU A 603 8.34 -30.96 -9.96
N THR A 604 8.37 -32.20 -10.47
CA THR A 604 9.32 -32.63 -11.50
C THR A 604 9.13 -31.84 -12.79
N LEU A 605 7.89 -31.68 -13.24
CA LEU A 605 7.54 -30.88 -14.41
C LEU A 605 7.97 -29.41 -14.25
N ALA A 606 7.77 -28.82 -13.07
CA ALA A 606 8.23 -27.48 -12.77
C ALA A 606 9.76 -27.36 -12.86
N LYS A 607 10.49 -28.32 -12.28
CA LYS A 607 11.97 -28.38 -12.31
C LYS A 607 12.54 -28.62 -13.71
N GLN A 608 11.77 -29.22 -14.62
CA GLN A 608 12.14 -29.41 -16.03
C GLN A 608 11.86 -28.16 -16.88
N ASN A 609 10.77 -27.45 -16.61
CA ASN A 609 10.33 -26.32 -17.43
C ASN A 609 10.94 -24.98 -17.03
N VAL A 610 11.36 -24.81 -15.79
CA VAL A 610 12.11 -23.62 -15.34
C VAL A 610 13.60 -23.93 -15.47
N SER A 611 14.41 -23.03 -16.03
CA SER A 611 15.86 -23.27 -16.19
C SER A 611 16.67 -22.66 -15.05
N ASN A 612 16.30 -21.46 -14.59
CA ASN A 612 16.95 -20.75 -13.50
C ASN A 612 17.01 -21.59 -12.20
N PRO A 613 18.20 -21.87 -11.64
CA PRO A 613 18.34 -22.73 -10.47
C PRO A 613 17.62 -22.21 -9.22
N PHE A 614 17.66 -20.91 -8.99
CA PHE A 614 17.01 -20.30 -7.84
C PHE A 614 15.48 -20.43 -7.93
N LEU A 615 14.89 -20.19 -9.10
CA LEU A 615 13.45 -20.32 -9.28
C LEU A 615 12.95 -21.75 -9.07
N LYS A 616 13.73 -22.78 -9.45
CA LYS A 616 13.44 -24.18 -9.11
C LYS A 616 13.37 -24.40 -7.59
N GLN A 617 14.40 -23.93 -6.88
CA GLN A 617 14.49 -24.05 -5.43
C GLN A 617 13.36 -23.27 -4.74
N TYR A 618 13.00 -22.11 -5.28
CA TYR A 618 11.90 -21.30 -4.78
C TYR A 618 10.56 -22.03 -4.85
N ILE A 619 10.24 -22.66 -6.00
CA ILE A 619 8.99 -23.43 -6.17
C ILE A 619 8.93 -24.56 -5.15
N GLU A 620 10.02 -25.31 -4.99
CA GLU A 620 10.11 -26.39 -4.01
C GLU A 620 9.98 -25.90 -2.55
N LEU A 621 10.67 -24.80 -2.23
CA LEU A 621 10.57 -24.16 -0.91
C LEU A 621 9.12 -23.76 -0.61
N LYS A 622 8.46 -23.06 -1.53
CA LYS A 622 7.06 -22.61 -1.36
C LYS A 622 6.09 -23.77 -1.33
N ASN A 623 6.36 -24.85 -2.06
CA ASN A 623 5.56 -26.06 -1.97
C ASN A 623 5.61 -26.67 -0.55
N ASN A 624 6.81 -26.79 0.00
CA ASN A 624 7.03 -27.32 1.34
C ASN A 624 6.46 -26.41 2.45
N GLU A 625 6.61 -25.08 2.31
CA GLU A 625 5.98 -24.11 3.21
C GLU A 625 4.45 -24.21 3.17
N THR A 626 3.87 -24.38 1.98
CA THR A 626 2.43 -24.51 1.79
C THR A 626 1.89 -25.78 2.42
N LEU A 627 2.57 -26.92 2.22
CA LEU A 627 2.22 -28.18 2.88
C LEU A 627 2.20 -28.03 4.40
N LYS A 628 3.23 -27.39 4.99
CA LYS A 628 3.26 -27.08 6.43
C LYS A 628 2.11 -26.16 6.86
N GLN A 629 1.81 -25.13 6.07
CA GLN A 629 0.73 -24.20 6.37
C GLN A 629 -0.63 -24.87 6.36
N ILE A 630 -0.87 -25.83 5.45
CA ILE A 630 -2.10 -26.62 5.40
C ILE A 630 -2.26 -27.42 6.70
N GLU A 631 -1.20 -28.07 7.18
CA GLU A 631 -1.24 -28.81 8.45
C GLU A 631 -1.49 -27.88 9.64
N ILE A 632 -0.86 -26.70 9.68
CA ILE A 632 -1.13 -25.69 10.72
C ILE A 632 -2.60 -25.26 10.67
N ASN A 633 -3.14 -24.96 9.49
CA ASN A 633 -4.52 -24.51 9.33
C ASN A 633 -5.52 -25.54 9.84
N LYS A 634 -5.28 -26.83 9.61
CA LYS A 634 -6.13 -27.92 10.14
C LYS A 634 -6.29 -27.86 11.66
N THR A 635 -5.28 -27.35 12.37
CA THR A 635 -5.28 -27.22 13.84
C THR A 635 -5.86 -25.90 14.37
N ALA A 636 -6.13 -24.91 13.52
CA ALA A 636 -6.49 -23.54 13.96
C ALA A 636 -7.86 -23.43 14.66
N GLY A 637 -8.76 -24.40 14.45
CA GLY A 637 -10.10 -24.44 15.01
C GLY A 637 -11.03 -23.29 14.55
N GLY A 638 -12.30 -23.33 14.96
CA GLY A 638 -13.26 -22.26 14.68
C GLY A 638 -13.74 -22.14 13.23
N TYR A 639 -13.47 -23.14 12.40
CA TYR A 639 -14.04 -23.31 11.06
C TYR A 639 -14.95 -24.54 11.05
N PHE A 640 -16.01 -24.47 10.24
CA PHE A 640 -16.99 -25.56 10.11
C PHE A 640 -17.33 -25.73 8.64
N VAL A 641 -16.91 -26.84 8.03
CA VAL A 641 -17.31 -27.21 6.67
C VAL A 641 -18.65 -27.94 6.78
N ASN A 642 -19.68 -27.34 6.19
CA ASN A 642 -21.05 -27.86 6.28
C ASN A 642 -21.44 -28.57 4.99
N GLU A 643 -22.25 -29.62 5.13
CA GLU A 643 -22.96 -30.19 3.98
C GLU A 643 -24.01 -29.20 3.47
N THR A 644 -24.03 -29.01 2.15
CA THR A 644 -25.02 -28.21 1.44
C THR A 644 -26.38 -28.91 1.51
N PRO A 645 -27.45 -28.23 1.95
CA PRO A 645 -28.78 -28.82 2.00
C PRO A 645 -29.23 -29.34 0.63
N LYS A 646 -29.71 -30.58 0.57
CA LYS A 646 -30.27 -31.18 -0.64
C LYS A 646 -31.73 -30.74 -0.81
N VAL A 647 -31.93 -29.50 -1.22
CA VAL A 647 -33.23 -28.88 -1.45
C VAL A 647 -33.24 -28.20 -2.82
N GLU A 648 -34.43 -27.87 -3.31
CA GLU A 648 -34.59 -27.04 -4.51
C GLU A 648 -33.77 -25.75 -4.40
N ALA A 649 -33.18 -25.32 -5.51
CA ALA A 649 -32.26 -24.19 -5.55
C ALA A 649 -32.86 -22.90 -4.97
N ASP A 650 -34.18 -22.72 -5.08
CA ASP A 650 -34.89 -21.56 -4.55
C ASP A 650 -34.98 -21.51 -3.02
N LYS A 651 -34.88 -22.68 -2.38
CA LYS A 651 -34.95 -22.86 -0.93
C LYS A 651 -33.57 -22.91 -0.27
N ILE A 652 -32.48 -22.91 -1.04
CA ILE A 652 -31.14 -23.19 -0.53
C ILE A 652 -30.68 -22.14 0.50
N PHE A 653 -30.87 -20.85 0.21
CA PHE A 653 -30.44 -19.76 1.10
C PHE A 653 -31.14 -19.84 2.46
N ASP A 654 -32.47 -19.98 2.42
CA ASP A 654 -33.30 -19.95 3.62
C ASP A 654 -33.00 -21.17 4.52
N ASN A 655 -32.72 -22.33 3.92
CA ASN A 655 -32.28 -23.53 4.66
C ASN A 655 -30.90 -23.37 5.30
N ILE A 656 -29.96 -22.69 4.64
CA ILE A 656 -28.65 -22.40 5.23
C ILE A 656 -28.82 -21.41 6.39
N MET A 657 -29.57 -20.32 6.20
CA MET A 657 -29.78 -19.30 7.23
C MET A 657 -30.53 -19.83 8.45
N ALA A 658 -31.48 -20.75 8.26
CA ALA A 658 -32.25 -21.36 9.34
C ALA A 658 -31.38 -21.98 10.44
N LYS A 659 -30.18 -22.48 10.11
CA LYS A 659 -29.21 -23.05 11.07
C LYS A 659 -28.62 -22.01 12.03
N TYR A 660 -28.74 -20.72 11.72
CA TYR A 660 -28.11 -19.62 12.44
C TYR A 660 -29.11 -18.61 13.01
N VAL A 661 -30.41 -18.94 13.00
CA VAL A 661 -31.46 -18.14 13.65
C VAL A 661 -31.09 -17.89 15.12
N GLY A 662 -31.29 -16.65 15.57
CA GLY A 662 -30.82 -16.13 16.86
C GLY A 662 -29.48 -15.40 16.79
N LYS A 663 -28.74 -15.51 15.67
CA LYS A 663 -27.51 -14.78 15.41
C LYS A 663 -27.67 -13.80 14.26
N VAL A 664 -26.99 -12.66 14.32
CA VAL A 664 -26.80 -11.79 13.16
C VAL A 664 -25.84 -12.50 12.19
N ILE A 665 -26.14 -12.55 10.90
CA ILE A 665 -25.36 -13.34 9.94
C ILE A 665 -24.73 -12.42 8.91
N LEU A 666 -23.41 -12.50 8.77
CA LEU A 666 -22.68 -11.92 7.66
C LEU A 666 -22.35 -13.03 6.67
N VAL A 667 -23.02 -13.04 5.53
CA VAL A 667 -22.78 -13.99 4.43
C VAL A 667 -21.80 -13.37 3.44
N ASP A 668 -20.77 -14.11 3.07
CA ASP A 668 -19.74 -13.71 2.10
C ASP A 668 -19.68 -14.73 0.96
N PHE A 669 -20.11 -14.29 -0.23
CA PHE A 669 -19.99 -15.06 -1.47
C PHE A 669 -18.58 -14.88 -2.03
N TRP A 670 -17.84 -15.98 -2.10
CA TRP A 670 -16.40 -15.99 -2.40
C TRP A 670 -16.01 -17.15 -3.32
N ALA A 671 -14.75 -17.19 -3.73
CA ALA A 671 -14.15 -18.32 -4.42
C ALA A 671 -12.65 -18.45 -4.10
N THR A 672 -12.10 -19.66 -4.19
CA THR A 672 -10.69 -19.96 -3.87
C THR A 672 -9.70 -19.28 -4.83
N TRP A 673 -10.15 -18.91 -6.03
CA TRP A 673 -9.34 -18.21 -7.05
C TRP A 673 -9.52 -16.68 -7.01
N CYS A 674 -10.45 -16.17 -6.21
CA CYS A 674 -10.78 -14.75 -6.14
C CYS A 674 -9.83 -14.00 -5.20
N GLY A 675 -8.80 -13.34 -5.76
CA GLY A 675 -7.84 -12.53 -5.01
C GLY A 675 -8.48 -11.49 -4.06
N PRO A 676 -9.42 -10.63 -4.52
CA PRO A 676 -10.11 -9.68 -3.65
C PRO A 676 -10.88 -10.33 -2.50
N CYS A 677 -11.51 -11.49 -2.73
CA CYS A 677 -12.22 -12.23 -1.69
C CYS A 677 -11.26 -12.74 -0.60
N LEU A 678 -10.13 -13.35 -1.00
CA LEU A 678 -9.11 -13.83 -0.08
C LEU A 678 -8.50 -12.69 0.74
N ASN A 679 -8.31 -11.51 0.13
CA ASN A 679 -7.84 -10.33 0.84
C ASN A 679 -8.86 -9.86 1.89
N GLY A 680 -10.14 -9.71 1.53
CA GLY A 680 -11.20 -9.36 2.50
C GLY A 680 -11.31 -10.35 3.67
N ILE A 681 -11.18 -11.65 3.39
CA ILE A 681 -11.16 -12.71 4.41
C ILE A 681 -9.95 -12.57 5.36
N LYS A 682 -8.80 -12.12 4.87
CA LYS A 682 -7.61 -11.86 5.69
C LYS A 682 -7.80 -10.61 6.55
N GLU A 683 -8.33 -9.54 5.98
CA GLU A 683 -8.55 -8.26 6.66
C GLU A 683 -9.60 -8.35 7.78
N ILE A 684 -10.64 -9.18 7.63
CA ILE A 684 -11.70 -9.32 8.65
C ILE A 684 -11.30 -10.17 9.87
N LYS A 685 -10.13 -10.83 9.86
CA LYS A 685 -9.69 -11.72 10.95
C LYS A 685 -9.68 -11.06 12.33
N PRO A 686 -9.17 -9.82 12.53
CA PRO A 686 -9.18 -9.16 13.83
C PRO A 686 -10.60 -8.91 14.35
N LEU A 687 -11.53 -8.50 13.46
CA LEU A 687 -12.93 -8.26 13.83
C LEU A 687 -13.60 -9.54 14.33
N LYS A 688 -13.35 -10.67 13.66
CA LYS A 688 -13.89 -11.97 14.11
C LYS A 688 -13.40 -12.37 15.50
N GLU A 689 -12.14 -12.06 15.81
CA GLU A 689 -11.59 -12.34 17.14
C GLU A 689 -12.18 -11.40 18.20
N GLU A 690 -12.38 -10.12 17.86
CA GLU A 690 -13.04 -9.15 18.74
C GLU A 690 -14.50 -9.51 19.01
N MET A 691 -15.22 -10.02 18.00
CA MET A 691 -16.64 -10.37 18.09
C MET A 691 -16.90 -11.85 18.40
N LYS A 692 -15.89 -12.62 18.84
CA LYS A 692 -16.03 -14.07 19.05
C LYS A 692 -17.09 -14.45 20.08
N ASP A 693 -17.32 -13.58 21.07
CA ASP A 693 -18.31 -13.75 22.13
C ASP A 693 -19.66 -13.07 21.80
N SER A 694 -19.77 -12.46 20.63
CA SER A 694 -21.00 -11.86 20.13
C SER A 694 -21.88 -12.90 19.42
N ASN A 695 -23.20 -12.67 19.41
CA ASN A 695 -24.15 -13.53 18.66
C ASN A 695 -24.13 -13.23 17.16
N VAL A 696 -22.96 -13.41 16.54
CA VAL A 696 -22.72 -13.21 15.11
C VAL A 696 -22.28 -14.53 14.46
N ALA A 697 -22.79 -14.83 13.27
CA ALA A 697 -22.34 -15.92 12.42
C ALA A 697 -21.71 -15.37 11.14
N PHE A 698 -20.47 -15.78 10.86
CA PHE A 698 -19.81 -15.51 9.59
C PHE A 698 -19.98 -16.73 8.68
N VAL A 699 -20.70 -16.57 7.57
CA VAL A 699 -21.05 -17.66 6.63
C VAL A 699 -20.38 -17.39 5.28
N TYR A 700 -19.68 -18.38 4.76
CA TYR A 700 -18.93 -18.35 3.52
C TYR A 700 -19.56 -19.29 2.52
N ILE A 701 -19.95 -18.77 1.35
CA ILE A 701 -20.60 -19.55 0.30
C ILE A 701 -19.76 -19.48 -0.96
N THR A 702 -19.39 -20.64 -1.50
CA THR A 702 -18.72 -20.79 -2.79
C THR A 702 -19.47 -21.80 -3.67
N ASN A 703 -19.03 -21.96 -4.91
CA ASN A 703 -19.52 -22.97 -5.84
C ASN A 703 -18.40 -23.88 -6.35
N GLU A 704 -18.71 -24.68 -7.37
CA GLU A 704 -17.78 -25.68 -7.90
C GLU A 704 -16.60 -25.12 -8.69
N THR A 705 -16.63 -23.82 -9.03
CA THR A 705 -15.45 -23.13 -9.59
C THR A 705 -14.30 -23.07 -8.59
N SER A 706 -14.58 -23.27 -7.30
CA SER A 706 -13.57 -23.59 -6.29
C SER A 706 -13.32 -25.10 -6.28
N PRO A 707 -12.14 -25.57 -6.74
CA PRO A 707 -11.81 -26.99 -6.73
C PRO A 707 -11.89 -27.55 -5.31
N LEU A 708 -12.41 -28.77 -5.17
CA LEU A 708 -12.70 -29.35 -3.86
C LEU A 708 -11.43 -29.44 -2.97
N ALA A 709 -10.31 -29.90 -3.53
CA ALA A 709 -9.04 -30.00 -2.80
C ALA A 709 -8.55 -28.63 -2.32
N THR A 710 -8.58 -27.61 -3.18
CA THR A 710 -8.22 -26.22 -2.85
C THR A 710 -9.12 -25.66 -1.75
N TYR A 711 -10.43 -25.87 -1.86
CA TYR A 711 -11.40 -25.46 -0.84
C TYR A 711 -11.14 -26.14 0.51
N GLN A 712 -10.86 -27.44 0.51
CA GLN A 712 -10.52 -28.20 1.73
C GLN A 712 -9.19 -27.77 2.36
N ASN A 713 -8.20 -27.34 1.55
CA ASN A 713 -6.94 -26.81 2.06
C ASN A 713 -7.08 -25.41 2.68
N MET A 714 -7.97 -24.58 2.11
CA MET A 714 -8.17 -23.19 2.55
C MET A 714 -9.09 -23.03 3.76
N THR A 715 -10.22 -23.74 3.76
CA THR A 715 -11.27 -23.58 4.77
C THR A 715 -10.78 -23.69 6.21
N PRO A 716 -9.81 -24.55 6.56
CA PRO A 716 -9.28 -24.59 7.92
C PRO A 716 -8.61 -23.29 8.39
N GLY A 717 -8.08 -22.48 7.46
CA GLY A 717 -7.47 -21.19 7.74
C GLY A 717 -8.48 -20.02 7.86
N ILE A 718 -9.78 -20.29 7.68
CA ILE A 718 -10.84 -19.28 7.62
C ILE A 718 -11.90 -19.62 8.69
N LYS A 719 -11.87 -18.92 9.83
CA LYS A 719 -12.90 -19.09 10.86
C LYS A 719 -14.29 -18.75 10.32
N GLY A 720 -15.30 -19.56 10.64
CA GLY A 720 -16.67 -19.37 10.18
C GLY A 720 -17.30 -20.65 9.64
N GLN A 721 -18.47 -20.48 9.03
CA GLN A 721 -19.32 -21.55 8.50
C GLN A 721 -19.19 -21.60 6.99
N HIS A 722 -18.84 -22.74 6.41
CA HIS A 722 -18.53 -22.84 4.99
C HIS A 722 -19.47 -23.78 4.24
N TYR A 723 -19.92 -23.35 3.07
CA TYR A 723 -20.78 -24.10 2.16
C TYR A 723 -20.22 -24.06 0.75
N ARG A 724 -20.19 -25.22 0.08
CA ARG A 724 -19.84 -25.35 -1.34
C ARG A 724 -21.07 -25.84 -2.08
N LEU A 725 -21.66 -24.96 -2.88
CA LEU A 725 -22.86 -25.22 -3.65
C LEU A 725 -22.53 -25.86 -5.00
N ASP A 726 -23.49 -26.58 -5.57
CA ASP A 726 -23.48 -26.89 -6.99
C ASP A 726 -23.74 -25.62 -7.83
N ASN A 727 -23.58 -25.76 -9.15
CA ASN A 727 -23.72 -24.63 -10.06
C ASN A 727 -25.16 -24.11 -10.17
N ASP A 728 -26.17 -24.93 -9.91
CA ASP A 728 -27.58 -24.55 -10.08
C ASP A 728 -28.05 -23.71 -8.90
N ALA A 729 -27.76 -24.18 -7.68
CA ALA A 729 -27.95 -23.41 -6.45
C ALA A 729 -27.16 -22.09 -6.48
N TRP A 730 -25.91 -22.11 -6.96
CA TRP A 730 -25.14 -20.88 -7.12
C TRP A 730 -25.78 -19.89 -8.10
N ARG A 731 -26.19 -20.33 -9.28
CA ARG A 731 -26.84 -19.45 -10.27
C ARG A 731 -28.13 -18.84 -9.73
N TYR A 732 -28.91 -19.61 -8.98
CA TYR A 732 -30.10 -19.09 -8.32
C TYR A 732 -29.75 -17.99 -7.31
N LEU A 733 -28.77 -18.21 -6.42
CA LEU A 733 -28.36 -17.18 -5.45
C LEU A 733 -27.75 -15.96 -6.13
N ALA A 734 -26.98 -16.15 -7.20
CA ALA A 734 -26.44 -15.06 -7.99
C ALA A 734 -27.55 -14.19 -8.59
N ASP A 735 -28.63 -14.78 -9.09
CA ASP A 735 -29.79 -14.01 -9.55
C ASP A 735 -30.58 -13.36 -8.41
N LYS A 736 -30.82 -14.08 -7.30
CA LYS A 736 -31.54 -13.57 -6.11
C LYS A 736 -30.87 -12.32 -5.53
N PHE A 737 -29.55 -12.31 -5.44
CA PHE A 737 -28.76 -11.21 -4.87
C PHE A 737 -28.12 -10.28 -5.92
N LYS A 738 -28.40 -10.50 -7.21
CA LYS A 738 -27.81 -9.74 -8.33
C LYS A 738 -26.28 -9.69 -8.27
N ILE A 739 -25.67 -10.84 -7.98
CA ILE A 739 -24.22 -11.01 -7.90
C ILE A 739 -23.65 -10.96 -9.31
N THR A 740 -23.04 -9.83 -9.67
CA THR A 740 -22.32 -9.64 -10.94
C THR A 740 -20.81 -9.82 -10.80
N GLY A 741 -20.32 -9.91 -9.57
CA GLY A 741 -18.93 -10.15 -9.22
C GLY A 741 -18.79 -10.52 -7.74
N ILE A 742 -17.64 -11.08 -7.37
CA ILE A 742 -17.28 -11.42 -5.99
C ILE A 742 -16.02 -10.66 -5.58
N PRO A 743 -15.82 -10.33 -4.28
CA PRO A 743 -16.67 -10.69 -3.14
C PRO A 743 -18.03 -9.98 -3.16
N HIS A 744 -19.05 -10.64 -2.61
CA HIS A 744 -20.39 -10.07 -2.42
C HIS A 744 -20.88 -10.41 -1.04
N GLN A 745 -21.16 -9.41 -0.21
CA GLN A 745 -21.54 -9.62 1.19
C GLN A 745 -23.01 -9.28 1.43
N VAL A 746 -23.68 -10.10 2.23
CA VAL A 746 -25.10 -9.97 2.59
C VAL A 746 -25.23 -9.96 4.11
N LEU A 747 -25.95 -8.98 4.65
CA LEU A 747 -26.31 -8.91 6.07
C LEU A 747 -27.70 -9.50 6.30
N VAL A 748 -27.81 -10.41 7.26
CA VAL A 748 -29.06 -11.07 7.65
C VAL A 748 -29.29 -10.88 9.15
N SER A 749 -30.54 -10.62 9.53
CA SER A 749 -30.95 -10.42 10.92
C SER A 749 -31.00 -11.72 11.71
N LYS A 750 -31.22 -11.62 13.02
CA LYS A 750 -31.38 -12.77 13.92
C LYS A 750 -32.59 -13.65 13.57
N GLU A 751 -33.58 -13.10 12.89
CA GLU A 751 -34.77 -13.82 12.41
C GLU A 751 -34.51 -14.56 11.08
N GLY A 752 -33.29 -14.46 10.52
CA GLY A 752 -32.96 -15.05 9.22
C GLY A 752 -33.43 -14.22 8.02
N LYS A 753 -33.81 -12.95 8.22
CA LYS A 753 -34.27 -12.05 7.14
C LYS A 753 -33.14 -11.22 6.58
N VAL A 754 -33.07 -11.06 5.26
CA VAL A 754 -32.07 -10.22 4.60
C VAL A 754 -32.30 -8.75 4.99
N VAL A 755 -31.31 -8.14 5.64
CA VAL A 755 -31.30 -6.73 6.04
C VAL A 755 -30.65 -5.88 4.96
N ASN A 756 -29.52 -6.35 4.43
CA ASN A 756 -28.83 -5.70 3.33
C ASN A 756 -28.35 -6.76 2.31
N PRO A 757 -28.90 -6.79 1.08
CA PRO A 757 -28.52 -7.76 0.06
C PRO A 757 -27.18 -7.44 -0.63
N HIS A 758 -26.57 -6.28 -0.39
CA HIS A 758 -25.28 -5.90 -0.95
C HIS A 758 -24.56 -4.89 -0.03
N LEU A 759 -23.71 -5.42 0.85
CA LEU A 759 -22.75 -4.60 1.58
C LEU A 759 -21.66 -4.16 0.60
N GLY A 760 -21.45 -2.84 0.51
CA GLY A 760 -20.30 -2.30 -0.22
C GLY A 760 -18.97 -2.67 0.44
N PHE A 761 -17.87 -2.18 -0.12
CA PHE A 761 -16.56 -2.32 0.51
C PHE A 761 -16.51 -1.45 1.78
N LEU A 762 -16.58 -2.11 2.94
CA LEU A 762 -16.56 -1.48 4.26
C LEU A 762 -15.32 -1.95 5.04
N ASP A 763 -14.80 -1.08 5.90
CA ASP A 763 -13.74 -1.47 6.84
C ASP A 763 -14.29 -2.27 8.03
N ASN A 764 -13.39 -2.85 8.84
CA ASN A 764 -13.78 -3.65 10.01
C ASN A 764 -14.62 -2.87 11.05
N LYS A 765 -14.41 -1.56 11.17
CA LYS A 765 -15.13 -0.72 12.13
C LYS A 765 -16.55 -0.47 11.65
N GLU A 766 -16.73 -0.18 10.37
CA GLU A 766 -18.03 -0.01 9.74
C GLU A 766 -18.84 -1.31 9.79
N ILE A 767 -18.22 -2.44 9.44
CA ILE A 767 -18.85 -3.77 9.56
C ILE A 767 -19.26 -4.02 11.01
N LYS A 768 -18.38 -3.74 11.98
CA LYS A 768 -18.70 -3.89 13.42
C LYS A 768 -19.94 -3.10 13.81
N GLN A 769 -20.01 -1.81 13.44
CA GLN A 769 -21.14 -0.95 13.75
C GLN A 769 -22.46 -1.48 13.16
N LEU A 770 -22.41 -2.01 11.94
CA LEU A 770 -23.58 -2.63 11.31
C LEU A 770 -24.01 -3.90 12.05
N LEU A 771 -23.07 -4.74 12.46
CA LEU A 771 -23.36 -5.95 13.22
C LEU A 771 -23.92 -5.63 14.61
N GLU A 772 -23.30 -4.71 15.35
CA GLU A 772 -23.75 -4.26 16.68
C GLU A 772 -25.14 -3.64 16.65
N LYS A 773 -25.51 -2.94 15.57
CA LYS A 773 -26.86 -2.41 15.40
C LYS A 773 -27.93 -3.49 15.27
N GLN A 774 -27.57 -4.71 14.89
CA GLN A 774 -28.47 -5.86 14.75
C GLN A 774 -28.40 -6.82 15.96
N LEU A 775 -27.41 -6.64 16.84
CA LEU A 775 -27.29 -7.36 18.12
C LEU A 775 -28.21 -6.73 19.17
#